data_AF-A0A9P4PFE8-F1
#
_entry.id   AF-A0A9P4PFE8-F1
#
_cell.length_a   1.000
_cell.length_b   1.000
_cell.length_c   1.000
_cell.angle_alpha   90.00
_cell.angle_beta   90.00
_cell.angle_gamma   90.00
#
_symmetry.space_group_name_H-M   'P 1'
#
loop_
_entity.id
_entity.type
_entity.pdbx_description
1 polymer ?
#
loop_
_entity_poly.entity_id
_entity_poly.type
_entity_poly.pdbx_seq_one_letter_code
_entity_poly.pdbx_strand_id
1 'polypeptide(L)'
;MARSRLCTACLNIFSKSPSDIGAGGMRKQHHLDTEDFFKAVEESCYICSWTYRNMRWSRSQGYVVHVPVYSTTYTMCIDQLMLRIKIYSSKTEGELRYTADFWGFETRLADQYPNIDSLRDDWMRVVQEYSIRRLTFASDRLPALAGIINGFRNQLKDESIYGLWLKDIHRGLMFEQMRDNIGTCVVPTGNDSPTWSWAALHAPVIWDIRLYQHQICKICAIDLLRFPRTLQLRLCGKLMNFPSEYRGLDTKVINVSEFEVRGSDDKGLAIRLRPDHWFIKQNLQWEIMGEIDAPLDMLRRQSLDYLTIMPILCYISWDKKRYVVMGLLLQAQPSAERGVYRRVGIVRLWLNCEEKPTFDTVKRHVAVLQSPLADYLYQEMDGNGNYTITVLYISLSLPFLTVNFVNMTINLLRPPSKPHLHPHAPIPYTGSPLLLCLSDIRLFFALARTLPGIFTPLTQWRSGALDELYPSLPNLYCLFLHAFLLLFQSLFLLSLPFLIPLPVWVVGVYFAAVYAVTLAIAWLLNGSEDVLHSTLALPPAPAHKGECWIYLNGVSVGRHWLQSNLDLLALTFRRPITGVHNRTYGILFDLLQCILERYFLYATVDIRRSYGTIKAALLEPENEKVVLILHSQGGIEGGMILDWVLGELPRDILSKLEIYTFGSAANHFNNPQTSTSASSFPSSFASSPNIHIEHFAHTADFVARWGVLHFSSPAFPNRYAGKVFVREGSGHLMNMHYLGVLFPLREGKVDDGDGWEGVSVLEEGDREGVNGIGDEGRGKKGAGVNKFSRLWGATPPLVLILAHPNMFKYLQSLNADSILVPRTP
;
A
#
# COMPACT_ATOMS: atom_id res chain seq x y z
N MET A 1 37.88 3.79 -17.37
CA MET A 1 38.44 3.48 -16.03
C MET A 1 38.69 1.98 -15.78
N ALA A 2 38.05 1.02 -16.47
CA ALA A 2 38.22 -0.41 -16.17
C ALA A 2 39.57 -1.04 -16.61
N ARG A 3 40.28 -0.46 -17.60
CA ARG A 3 41.52 -1.05 -18.15
C ARG A 3 42.72 -1.04 -17.19
N SER A 4 42.76 -0.19 -16.16
CA SER A 4 43.90 -0.08 -15.23
C SER A 4 43.93 -1.15 -14.14
N ARG A 5 42.91 -2.03 -14.08
CA ARG A 5 42.81 -3.12 -13.10
C ARG A 5 42.50 -4.46 -13.77
N LEU A 6 43.12 -4.72 -14.92
CA LEU A 6 43.04 -6.01 -15.61
C LEU A 6 44.42 -6.67 -15.58
N CYS A 7 44.47 -7.97 -15.29
CA CYS A 7 45.69 -8.75 -15.47
C CYS A 7 46.08 -8.77 -16.96
N THR A 8 47.34 -9.06 -17.26
CA THR A 8 47.87 -9.06 -18.63
C THR A 8 47.06 -9.95 -19.57
N ALA A 9 46.56 -11.10 -19.09
CA ALA A 9 45.69 -12.00 -19.84
C ALA A 9 44.35 -11.34 -20.19
N CYS A 10 43.70 -10.67 -19.24
CA CYS A 10 42.46 -9.92 -19.44
C CYS A 10 42.65 -8.71 -20.36
N LEU A 11 43.78 -8.00 -20.23
CA LEU A 11 44.10 -6.85 -21.05
C LEU A 11 44.28 -7.24 -22.53
N ASN A 12 44.87 -8.42 -22.77
CA ASN A 12 45.09 -8.97 -24.12
C ASN A 12 43.80 -9.30 -24.88
N ILE A 13 42.66 -9.47 -24.19
CA ILE A 13 41.35 -9.62 -24.84
C ILE A 13 40.94 -8.31 -25.52
N PHE A 14 41.29 -7.17 -24.93
CA PHE A 14 40.89 -5.84 -25.40
C PHE A 14 41.96 -5.15 -26.26
N SER A 15 43.13 -5.76 -26.44
CA SER A 15 44.25 -5.19 -27.21
C SER A 15 44.30 -5.62 -28.68
N LYS A 16 43.47 -6.58 -29.11
CA LYS A 16 43.39 -7.05 -30.50
C LYS A 16 42.19 -6.47 -31.23
N SER A 17 42.34 -6.24 -32.54
CA SER A 17 41.29 -5.73 -33.41
C SER A 17 40.12 -6.73 -33.50
N PRO A 18 38.84 -6.29 -33.48
CA PRO A 18 37.66 -7.15 -33.66
C PRO A 18 37.70 -8.01 -34.93
N SER A 19 38.38 -7.54 -35.98
CA SER A 19 38.57 -8.25 -37.25
C SER A 19 39.37 -9.55 -37.14
N ASP A 20 40.15 -9.72 -36.07
CA ASP A 20 40.97 -10.92 -35.84
C ASP A 20 40.19 -12.04 -35.12
N ILE A 21 38.94 -11.76 -34.72
CA ILE A 21 38.05 -12.68 -34.00
C ILE A 21 37.06 -13.26 -35.01
N GLY A 22 37.45 -14.34 -35.69
CA GLY A 22 36.58 -15.01 -36.67
C GLY A 22 35.24 -15.47 -36.08
N ALA A 23 34.24 -15.70 -36.95
CA ALA A 23 32.84 -16.03 -36.61
C ALA A 23 32.63 -17.26 -35.70
N GLY A 24 33.69 -18.05 -35.44
CA GLY A 24 33.70 -19.15 -34.48
C GLY A 24 34.06 -18.76 -33.05
N GLY A 25 34.42 -17.50 -32.76
CA GLY A 25 34.92 -17.05 -31.46
C GLY A 25 36.33 -17.57 -31.15
N MET A 26 37.15 -16.76 -30.46
CA MET A 26 38.54 -17.12 -30.15
C MET A 26 38.63 -17.94 -28.85
N ARG A 27 38.65 -19.28 -28.94
CA ARG A 27 38.83 -20.14 -27.75
C ARG A 27 40.31 -20.18 -27.33
N LYS A 28 40.67 -19.47 -26.26
CA LYS A 28 42.02 -19.54 -25.66
C LYS A 28 41.95 -19.69 -24.15
N GLN A 29 42.78 -20.59 -23.65
CA GLN A 29 43.02 -20.78 -22.22
C GLN A 29 43.61 -19.49 -21.63
N HIS A 30 42.92 -18.95 -20.62
CA HIS A 30 43.24 -17.62 -20.07
C HIS A 30 44.27 -17.63 -18.93
N HIS A 31 44.22 -18.64 -18.08
CA HIS A 31 45.19 -18.89 -17.00
C HIS A 31 45.70 -20.33 -17.13
N LEU A 32 47.00 -20.52 -16.88
CA LEU A 32 47.70 -21.80 -17.06
C LEU A 32 47.32 -22.80 -15.97
N ASP A 33 47.20 -22.30 -14.75
CA ASP A 33 46.86 -23.05 -13.55
C ASP A 33 46.03 -22.20 -12.57
N THR A 34 45.71 -22.82 -11.45
CA THR A 34 44.87 -22.25 -10.40
C THR A 34 45.56 -21.11 -9.67
N GLU A 35 46.87 -21.20 -9.45
CA GLU A 35 47.64 -20.26 -8.65
C GLU A 35 47.73 -18.91 -9.39
N ASP A 36 47.95 -18.95 -10.70
CA ASP A 36 47.94 -17.78 -11.58
C ASP A 36 46.57 -17.05 -11.61
N PHE A 37 45.47 -17.80 -11.60
CA PHE A 37 44.13 -17.22 -11.49
C PHE A 37 43.90 -16.52 -10.15
N PHE A 38 44.28 -17.17 -9.04
CA PHE A 38 44.11 -16.58 -7.70
C PHE A 38 45.00 -15.36 -7.48
N LYS A 39 46.23 -15.39 -7.99
CA LYS A 39 47.12 -14.23 -7.97
C LYS A 39 46.51 -13.05 -8.72
N ALA A 40 45.91 -13.28 -9.90
CA ALA A 40 45.19 -12.24 -10.61
C ALA A 40 43.98 -11.69 -9.83
N VAL A 41 43.30 -12.52 -9.04
CA VAL A 41 42.20 -12.08 -8.15
C VAL A 41 42.74 -11.22 -7.00
N GLU A 42 43.86 -11.61 -6.38
CA GLU A 42 44.52 -10.85 -5.30
C GLU A 42 45.05 -9.51 -5.77
N GLU A 43 45.64 -9.47 -6.97
CA GLU A 43 46.04 -8.24 -7.66
C GLU A 43 44.83 -7.39 -8.15
N SER A 44 43.62 -7.77 -7.75
CA SER A 44 42.36 -7.04 -7.98
C SER A 44 41.98 -6.91 -9.47
N CYS A 45 42.30 -7.94 -10.27
CA CYS A 45 41.85 -8.01 -11.66
C CYS A 45 40.32 -8.07 -11.73
N TYR A 46 39.69 -7.08 -12.36
CA TYR A 46 38.23 -6.94 -12.38
C TYR A 46 37.49 -8.18 -12.89
N ILE A 47 37.91 -8.75 -14.02
CA ILE A 47 37.25 -9.92 -14.64
C ILE A 47 37.49 -11.18 -13.82
N CYS A 48 38.72 -11.41 -13.35
CA CYS A 48 39.05 -12.59 -12.55
C CYS A 48 38.37 -12.53 -11.18
N SER A 49 38.39 -11.38 -10.50
CA SER A 49 37.69 -11.18 -9.22
C SER A 49 36.18 -11.31 -9.37
N TRP A 50 35.58 -10.81 -10.45
CA TRP A 50 34.16 -11.02 -10.74
C TRP A 50 33.85 -12.51 -10.94
N THR A 51 34.69 -13.21 -11.71
CA THR A 51 34.52 -14.64 -11.99
C THR A 51 34.62 -15.46 -10.70
N TYR A 52 35.63 -15.20 -9.88
CA TYR A 52 35.82 -15.84 -8.57
C TYR A 52 34.62 -15.66 -7.64
N ARG A 53 34.07 -14.44 -7.55
CA ARG A 53 32.89 -14.15 -6.72
C ARG A 53 31.63 -14.88 -7.17
N ASN A 54 31.52 -15.21 -8.46
CA ASN A 54 30.34 -15.87 -9.02
C ASN A 54 30.50 -17.40 -9.13
N MET A 55 31.67 -17.96 -8.82
CA MET A 55 31.86 -19.40 -8.72
C MET A 55 31.02 -20.00 -7.57
N ARG A 56 30.32 -21.11 -7.83
CA ARG A 56 29.61 -21.88 -6.81
C ARG A 56 30.56 -22.84 -6.10
N TRP A 57 30.59 -22.78 -4.77
CA TRP A 57 31.44 -23.60 -3.90
C TRP A 57 30.65 -24.77 -3.31
N SER A 58 31.17 -26.00 -3.39
CA SER A 58 30.61 -27.18 -2.73
C SER A 58 31.56 -27.68 -1.64
N ARG A 59 31.03 -28.11 -0.48
CA ARG A 59 31.79 -28.73 0.62
C ARG A 59 31.64 -30.25 0.54
N SER A 60 32.76 -30.96 0.46
CA SER A 60 32.80 -32.44 0.49
C SER A 60 33.70 -32.90 1.63
N GLN A 61 33.13 -33.65 2.59
CA GLN A 61 33.77 -34.45 3.64
C GLN A 61 35.15 -33.98 4.16
N GLY A 62 35.14 -33.14 5.19
CA GLY A 62 36.26 -32.98 6.13
C GLY A 62 37.49 -32.20 5.63
N TYR A 63 37.66 -32.02 4.33
CA TYR A 63 38.68 -31.17 3.74
C TYR A 63 38.02 -30.17 2.80
N VAL A 64 38.41 -28.89 2.87
CA VAL A 64 37.94 -27.87 1.93
C VAL A 64 38.66 -28.08 0.61
N VAL A 65 38.26 -29.12 -0.14
CA VAL A 65 38.69 -29.25 -1.52
C VAL A 65 37.72 -28.44 -2.37
N HIS A 66 38.20 -27.27 -2.80
CA HIS A 66 37.50 -26.33 -3.65
C HIS A 66 37.28 -26.94 -5.05
N VAL A 67 36.09 -27.50 -5.32
CA VAL A 67 35.76 -28.04 -6.65
C VAL A 67 34.44 -27.43 -7.15
N PRO A 68 34.41 -26.77 -8.32
CA PRO A 68 33.15 -26.49 -9.00
C PRO A 68 32.63 -27.80 -9.60
N VAL A 69 31.43 -28.19 -9.20
CA VAL A 69 30.76 -29.38 -9.72
C VAL A 69 30.25 -29.04 -11.14
N TYR A 70 30.94 -29.57 -12.16
CA TYR A 70 30.65 -29.45 -13.61
C TYR A 70 30.94 -28.11 -14.29
N SER A 71 31.24 -28.19 -15.60
CA SER A 71 31.63 -27.03 -16.42
C SER A 71 30.55 -25.95 -16.36
N THR A 72 30.85 -24.82 -15.72
CA THR A 72 29.88 -23.73 -15.54
C THR A 72 30.25 -22.59 -16.47
N THR A 73 29.27 -22.09 -17.23
CA THR A 73 29.47 -20.99 -18.18
C THR A 73 28.82 -19.73 -17.63
N TYR A 74 29.64 -18.69 -17.45
CA TYR A 74 29.21 -17.35 -17.07
C TYR A 74 29.23 -16.46 -18.31
N THR A 75 28.37 -15.45 -18.35
CA THR A 75 28.40 -14.46 -19.44
C THR A 75 28.44 -13.08 -18.82
N MET A 76 29.38 -12.24 -19.24
CA MET A 76 29.48 -10.83 -18.85
C MET A 76 29.51 -9.95 -20.09
N CYS A 77 28.92 -8.77 -19.98
CA CYS A 77 29.03 -7.73 -21.00
C CYS A 77 30.02 -6.68 -20.51
N ILE A 78 31.08 -6.41 -21.28
CA ILE A 78 32.01 -5.30 -21.01
C ILE A 78 32.03 -4.42 -22.25
N ASP A 79 31.60 -3.18 -22.08
CA ASP A 79 31.36 -2.22 -23.16
C ASP A 79 30.42 -2.79 -24.25
N GLN A 80 30.95 -3.10 -25.44
CA GLN A 80 30.21 -3.65 -26.59
C GLN A 80 30.53 -5.13 -26.86
N LEU A 81 31.30 -5.77 -25.98
CA LEU A 81 31.75 -7.15 -26.11
C LEU A 81 31.03 -8.04 -25.10
N MET A 82 30.34 -9.06 -25.62
CA MET A 82 29.81 -10.16 -24.80
C MET A 82 30.90 -11.21 -24.62
N LEU A 83 31.32 -11.40 -23.37
CA LEU A 83 32.32 -12.37 -22.97
C LEU A 83 31.63 -13.56 -22.29
N ARG A 84 31.66 -14.73 -22.93
CA ARG A 84 31.32 -15.99 -22.25
C ARG A 84 32.57 -16.57 -21.61
N ILE A 85 32.52 -16.85 -20.31
CA ILE A 85 33.58 -17.44 -19.51
C ILE A 85 33.15 -18.84 -19.12
N LYS A 86 33.78 -19.87 -19.69
CA LYS A 86 33.50 -21.26 -19.30
C LYS A 86 34.60 -21.78 -18.41
N ILE A 87 34.22 -22.21 -17.21
CA ILE A 87 35.13 -22.71 -16.18
C ILE A 87 35.06 -24.23 -16.15
N TYR A 88 36.21 -24.88 -16.30
CA TYR A 88 36.35 -26.32 -16.17
C TYR A 88 37.15 -26.65 -14.92
N SER A 89 36.75 -27.71 -14.22
CA SER A 89 37.60 -28.39 -13.25
C SER A 89 38.00 -29.75 -13.83
N SER A 90 39.28 -29.96 -14.09
CA SER A 90 39.82 -31.30 -14.34
C SER A 90 40.65 -31.75 -13.14
N LYS A 91 40.51 -33.02 -12.76
CA LYS A 91 41.31 -33.65 -11.70
C LYS A 91 42.35 -34.54 -12.40
N THR A 92 43.54 -34.00 -12.63
CA THR A 92 44.68 -34.76 -13.17
C THR A 92 45.85 -34.55 -12.22
N GLU A 93 46.39 -35.65 -11.69
CA GLU A 93 47.56 -35.68 -10.78
C GLU A 93 47.43 -34.84 -9.49
N GLY A 94 46.26 -34.87 -8.83
CA GLY A 94 46.11 -34.30 -7.49
C GLY A 94 45.99 -32.77 -7.42
N GLU A 95 46.25 -32.05 -8.51
CA GLU A 95 45.98 -30.62 -8.63
C GLU A 95 44.65 -30.34 -9.35
N LEU A 96 43.88 -29.40 -8.81
CA LEU A 96 42.76 -28.78 -9.52
C LEU A 96 43.35 -27.77 -10.51
N ARG A 97 43.00 -27.87 -11.79
CA ARG A 97 43.29 -26.85 -12.80
C ARG A 97 42.02 -26.14 -13.23
N TYR A 98 42.01 -24.81 -13.14
CA TYR A 98 40.95 -23.96 -13.69
C TYR A 98 41.33 -23.48 -15.08
N THR A 99 40.57 -23.86 -16.08
CA THR A 99 40.67 -23.25 -17.42
C THR A 99 39.44 -22.39 -17.66
N ALA A 100 39.67 -21.13 -18.05
CA ALA A 100 38.63 -20.19 -18.44
C ALA A 100 38.73 -19.96 -19.95
N ASP A 101 37.73 -20.45 -20.70
CA ASP A 101 37.60 -20.18 -22.13
C ASP A 101 36.74 -18.92 -22.34
N PHE A 102 37.29 -17.92 -23.03
CA PHE A 102 36.60 -16.67 -23.36
C PHE A 102 36.09 -16.68 -24.81
N TRP A 103 34.82 -16.37 -25.04
CA TRP A 103 34.28 -16.16 -26.39
C TRP A 103 33.94 -14.69 -26.55
N GLY A 104 34.63 -13.98 -27.45
CA GLY A 104 34.20 -12.67 -27.92
C GLY A 104 33.35 -12.84 -29.17
N PHE A 105 32.13 -12.29 -29.16
CA PHE A 105 31.36 -12.05 -30.38
C PHE A 105 31.29 -10.54 -30.59
N GLU A 106 31.57 -10.09 -31.80
CA GLU A 106 31.13 -8.77 -32.22
C GLU A 106 29.59 -8.81 -32.16
N THR A 107 28.99 -7.95 -31.34
CA THR A 107 27.59 -7.62 -31.54
C THR A 107 27.54 -6.98 -32.91
N ARG A 108 26.89 -7.62 -33.89
CA ARG A 108 26.67 -7.00 -35.21
C ARG A 108 26.18 -5.57 -34.96
N LEU A 109 27.03 -4.60 -35.26
CA LEU A 109 26.61 -3.24 -35.59
C LEU A 109 25.90 -3.34 -36.95
N ALA A 110 24.65 -3.77 -36.91
CA ALA A 110 23.63 -3.73 -37.96
C ALA A 110 22.33 -4.18 -37.26
N ASP A 111 21.53 -3.32 -36.65
CA ASP A 111 21.21 -1.94 -37.03
C ASP A 111 21.21 -1.01 -35.82
N GLN A 112 21.21 0.29 -36.06
CA GLN A 112 20.81 1.29 -35.07
C GLN A 112 19.52 0.79 -34.38
N TYR A 113 19.49 0.90 -33.05
CA TYR A 113 18.47 0.39 -32.11
C TYR A 113 18.68 -1.07 -31.65
N PRO A 114 18.76 -1.32 -30.32
CA PRO A 114 18.75 -2.69 -29.80
C PRO A 114 17.48 -3.39 -30.28
N ASN A 115 17.62 -4.58 -30.88
CA ASN A 115 16.49 -5.42 -31.26
C ASN A 115 15.59 -5.59 -30.03
N ILE A 116 14.32 -5.14 -30.14
CA ILE A 116 13.34 -5.13 -29.04
C ILE A 116 13.20 -6.51 -28.41
N ASP A 117 13.35 -7.58 -29.19
CA ASP A 117 13.32 -8.94 -28.66
C ASP A 117 14.54 -9.24 -27.80
N SER A 118 15.76 -8.83 -28.21
CA SER A 118 16.96 -8.98 -27.38
C SER A 118 16.83 -8.29 -26.02
N LEU A 119 16.20 -7.10 -25.98
CA LEU A 119 15.95 -6.39 -24.72
C LEU A 119 14.94 -7.11 -23.82
N ARG A 120 13.93 -7.76 -24.39
CA ARG A 120 13.00 -8.60 -23.60
C ARG A 120 13.71 -9.79 -22.99
N ASP A 121 14.68 -10.37 -23.70
CA ASP A 121 15.49 -11.49 -23.23
C ASP A 121 16.39 -11.05 -22.08
N ASP A 122 17.00 -9.87 -22.21
CA ASP A 122 17.81 -9.26 -21.17
C ASP A 122 16.97 -9.03 -19.91
N TRP A 123 15.74 -8.51 -20.05
CA TRP A 123 14.81 -8.38 -18.92
C TRP A 123 14.53 -9.72 -18.24
N MET A 124 14.21 -10.76 -19.01
CA MET A 124 13.95 -12.07 -18.41
C MET A 124 15.18 -12.64 -17.71
N ARG A 125 16.39 -12.44 -18.24
CA ARG A 125 17.63 -12.82 -17.55
C ARG A 125 17.82 -12.05 -16.24
N VAL A 126 17.52 -10.75 -16.22
CA VAL A 126 17.53 -9.94 -14.99
C VAL A 126 16.58 -10.53 -13.95
N VAL A 127 15.35 -10.87 -14.35
CA VAL A 127 14.37 -11.47 -13.44
C VAL A 127 14.84 -12.84 -12.93
N GLN A 128 15.41 -13.69 -13.80
CA GLN A 128 15.94 -14.99 -13.39
C GLN A 128 17.04 -14.84 -12.32
N GLU A 129 18.03 -13.99 -12.58
CA GLU A 129 19.13 -13.70 -11.65
C GLU A 129 18.66 -13.07 -10.33
N TYR A 130 17.68 -12.16 -10.42
CA TYR A 130 17.08 -11.51 -9.27
C TYR A 130 16.26 -12.50 -8.43
N SER A 131 15.49 -13.39 -9.06
CA SER A 131 14.61 -14.33 -8.38
C SER A 131 15.34 -15.39 -7.54
N ILE A 132 16.63 -15.63 -7.84
CA ILE A 132 17.53 -16.51 -7.07
C ILE A 132 17.99 -15.85 -5.76
N ARG A 133 17.96 -14.52 -5.68
CA ARG A 133 18.42 -13.78 -4.50
C ARG A 133 17.44 -13.97 -3.33
N ARG A 134 17.99 -14.03 -2.12
CA ARG A 134 17.19 -14.04 -0.88
C ARG A 134 16.88 -12.60 -0.52
N LEU A 135 15.61 -12.22 -0.64
CA LEU A 135 15.13 -10.92 -0.21
C LEU A 135 14.89 -10.94 1.29
N THR A 136 15.35 -9.91 1.99
CA THR A 136 15.05 -9.71 3.42
C THR A 136 13.55 -9.46 3.63
N PHE A 137 12.93 -8.73 2.69
CA PHE A 137 11.51 -8.44 2.69
C PHE A 137 10.89 -8.91 1.37
N ALA A 138 9.96 -9.87 1.45
CA ALA A 138 9.29 -10.44 0.29
C ALA A 138 8.43 -9.42 -0.47
N SER A 139 7.93 -8.38 0.22
CA SER A 139 7.15 -7.26 -0.33
C SER A 139 7.94 -6.42 -1.34
N ASP A 140 9.26 -6.39 -1.24
CA ASP A 140 10.11 -5.53 -2.07
C ASP A 140 10.45 -6.16 -3.43
N ARG A 141 9.87 -7.33 -3.75
CA ARG A 141 10.22 -8.12 -4.93
C ARG A 141 10.04 -7.37 -6.26
N LEU A 142 8.99 -6.55 -6.38
CA LEU A 142 8.79 -5.67 -7.54
C LEU A 142 9.34 -4.25 -7.31
N PRO A 143 9.11 -3.60 -6.13
CA PRO A 143 9.68 -2.29 -5.84
C PRO A 143 11.20 -2.19 -6.03
N ALA A 144 11.96 -3.22 -5.64
CA ALA A 144 13.42 -3.22 -5.79
C ALA A 144 13.89 -3.26 -7.27
N LEU A 145 13.01 -3.64 -8.21
CA LEU A 145 13.28 -3.60 -9.64
C LEU A 145 12.73 -2.33 -10.32
N ALA A 146 12.03 -1.44 -9.61
CA ALA A 146 11.31 -0.31 -10.21
C ALA A 146 12.21 0.58 -11.08
N GLY A 147 13.43 0.88 -10.63
CA GLY A 147 14.42 1.65 -11.40
C GLY A 147 14.84 0.96 -12.70
N ILE A 148 15.07 -0.36 -12.65
CA ILE A 148 15.44 -1.17 -13.82
C ILE A 148 14.25 -1.26 -14.79
N ILE A 149 13.05 -1.51 -14.26
CA ILE A 149 11.79 -1.53 -15.03
C ILE A 149 11.60 -0.21 -15.78
N ASN A 150 11.83 0.93 -15.12
CA ASN A 150 11.72 2.24 -15.78
C ASN A 150 12.76 2.39 -16.92
N GLY A 151 13.98 1.89 -16.74
CA GLY A 151 14.99 1.85 -17.79
C GLY A 151 14.56 1.04 -19.01
N PHE A 152 14.06 -0.19 -18.80
CA PHE A 152 13.56 -1.03 -19.89
C PHE A 152 12.29 -0.48 -20.53
N ARG A 153 11.38 0.13 -19.76
CA ARG A 153 10.14 0.77 -20.27
C ARG A 153 10.45 1.83 -21.31
N ASN A 154 11.47 2.66 -21.06
CA ASN A 154 11.88 3.72 -21.98
C ASN A 154 12.44 3.18 -23.30
N GLN A 155 13.14 2.05 -23.25
CA GLN A 155 13.74 1.43 -24.44
C GLN A 155 12.74 0.58 -25.23
N LEU A 156 11.95 -0.24 -24.54
CA LEU A 156 10.96 -1.14 -25.14
C LEU A 156 9.71 -0.39 -25.63
N LYS A 157 9.45 0.82 -25.11
CA LYS A 157 8.18 1.57 -25.30
C LYS A 157 6.98 0.65 -25.04
N ASP A 158 7.04 -0.11 -23.95
CA ASP A 158 6.10 -1.15 -23.57
C ASP A 158 5.76 -1.02 -22.08
N GLU A 159 4.57 -1.47 -21.69
CA GLU A 159 4.11 -1.37 -20.31
C GLU A 159 4.52 -2.62 -19.52
N SER A 160 5.10 -2.42 -18.33
CA SER A 160 5.41 -3.50 -17.40
C SER A 160 4.27 -3.66 -16.40
N ILE A 161 3.76 -4.88 -16.28
CA ILE A 161 2.66 -5.25 -15.41
C ILE A 161 3.13 -6.42 -14.55
N TYR A 162 3.25 -6.21 -13.24
CA TYR A 162 3.79 -7.20 -12.28
C TYR A 162 5.09 -7.87 -12.77
N GLY A 163 5.99 -7.09 -13.39
CA GLY A 163 7.28 -7.57 -13.91
C GLY A 163 7.21 -8.33 -15.23
N LEU A 164 6.09 -8.28 -15.96
CA LEU A 164 5.91 -8.83 -17.31
C LEU A 164 5.61 -7.71 -18.31
N TRP A 165 6.09 -7.83 -19.56
CA TRP A 165 5.84 -6.83 -20.61
C TRP A 165 4.57 -7.12 -21.39
N LEU A 166 3.70 -6.14 -21.54
CA LEU A 166 2.37 -6.34 -22.12
C LEU A 166 2.42 -6.81 -23.59
N LYS A 167 3.27 -6.21 -24.44
CA LYS A 167 3.38 -6.66 -25.85
C LYS A 167 4.03 -8.03 -26.00
N ASP A 168 4.72 -8.51 -24.97
CA ASP A 168 5.37 -9.84 -24.92
C ASP A 168 4.80 -10.78 -23.84
N ILE A 169 3.55 -10.56 -23.45
CA ILE A 169 2.93 -11.27 -22.34
C ILE A 169 2.86 -12.78 -22.59
N HIS A 170 2.69 -13.22 -23.84
CA HIS A 170 2.67 -14.64 -24.24
C HIS A 170 3.94 -15.37 -23.80
N ARG A 171 5.13 -14.78 -23.99
CA ARG A 171 6.41 -15.35 -23.55
C ARG A 171 6.64 -15.10 -22.06
N GLY A 172 6.25 -13.91 -21.59
CA GLY A 172 6.33 -13.54 -20.17
C GLY A 172 5.65 -14.56 -19.24
N LEU A 173 4.51 -15.13 -19.64
CA LEU A 173 3.78 -16.14 -18.85
C LEU A 173 4.46 -17.52 -18.80
N MET A 174 5.44 -17.81 -19.67
CA MET A 174 6.08 -19.13 -19.83
C MET A 174 7.28 -19.35 -18.90
N PHE A 175 7.24 -18.82 -17.67
CA PHE A 175 8.25 -19.10 -16.66
C PHE A 175 7.97 -20.41 -15.94
N GLU A 176 9.04 -21.05 -15.50
CA GLU A 176 9.03 -22.27 -14.69
C GLU A 176 9.76 -22.03 -13.38
N GLN A 177 9.35 -22.68 -12.28
CA GLN A 177 10.07 -22.60 -11.01
C GLN A 177 11.34 -23.46 -11.05
N MET A 178 12.49 -22.89 -10.68
CA MET A 178 13.76 -23.62 -10.58
C MET A 178 13.76 -24.53 -9.34
N ARG A 179 14.31 -25.74 -9.49
CA ARG A 179 14.05 -26.85 -8.54
C ARG A 179 15.06 -27.01 -7.40
N ASP A 180 16.21 -26.33 -7.44
CA ASP A 180 17.33 -26.63 -6.54
C ASP A 180 17.22 -26.02 -5.11
N ASN A 181 16.17 -25.27 -4.81
CA ASN A 181 15.96 -24.66 -3.49
C ASN A 181 14.66 -25.16 -2.85
N ILE A 182 14.73 -26.33 -2.21
CA ILE A 182 13.61 -27.04 -1.54
C ILE A 182 13.11 -26.27 -0.27
N GLY A 183 13.70 -25.13 0.08
CA GLY A 183 13.48 -24.44 1.35
C GLY A 183 12.29 -23.46 1.46
N THR A 184 11.67 -23.01 0.36
CA THR A 184 10.58 -22.00 0.44
C THR A 184 9.34 -22.46 -0.31
N CYS A 185 8.45 -23.14 0.40
CA CYS A 185 7.15 -23.59 -0.07
C CYS A 185 6.06 -22.60 0.35
N VAL A 186 6.02 -21.42 -0.26
CA VAL A 186 4.92 -20.48 -0.04
C VAL A 186 3.89 -20.68 -1.15
N VAL A 187 2.67 -21.07 -0.77
CA VAL A 187 1.53 -21.08 -1.71
C VAL A 187 1.29 -19.63 -2.14
N PRO A 188 1.24 -19.33 -3.46
CA PRO A 188 0.87 -18.00 -3.94
C PRO A 188 -0.54 -17.67 -3.46
N THR A 189 -0.64 -16.86 -2.39
CA THR A 189 -1.94 -16.46 -1.81
C THR A 189 -2.64 -15.39 -2.64
N GLY A 190 -1.92 -14.75 -3.57
CA GLY A 190 -2.43 -13.66 -4.40
C GLY A 190 -2.55 -12.32 -3.65
N ASN A 191 -2.06 -12.25 -2.40
CA ASN A 191 -2.15 -11.02 -1.60
C ASN A 191 -1.14 -9.93 -2.07
N ASP A 192 0.00 -10.32 -2.67
CA ASP A 192 1.06 -9.40 -3.13
C ASP A 192 1.21 -9.28 -4.64
N SER A 193 0.84 -10.32 -5.39
CA SER A 193 1.00 -10.40 -6.85
C SER A 193 0.09 -11.48 -7.43
N PRO A 194 -0.41 -11.31 -8.67
CA PRO A 194 -1.31 -12.27 -9.31
C PRO A 194 -0.64 -13.63 -9.53
N THR A 195 -1.42 -14.71 -9.47
CA THR A 195 -0.93 -16.10 -9.63
C THR A 195 -0.24 -16.36 -10.97
N TRP A 196 -0.56 -15.57 -12.00
CA TRP A 196 0.05 -15.64 -13.33
C TRP A 196 1.36 -14.85 -13.47
N SER A 197 1.78 -14.08 -12.46
CA SER A 197 3.09 -13.40 -12.43
C SER A 197 4.14 -14.21 -11.68
N TRP A 198 5.39 -14.16 -12.17
CA TRP A 198 6.54 -14.75 -11.49
C TRP A 198 6.77 -14.18 -10.09
N ALA A 199 6.30 -12.95 -9.84
CA ALA A 199 6.43 -12.28 -8.55
C ALA A 199 5.69 -13.05 -7.44
N ALA A 200 4.59 -13.74 -7.77
CA ALA A 200 3.77 -14.46 -6.80
C ALA A 200 4.40 -15.77 -6.29
N LEU A 201 5.39 -16.34 -7.00
CA LEU A 201 6.01 -17.62 -6.61
C LEU A 201 7.03 -17.49 -5.47
N HIS A 202 7.54 -16.29 -5.19
CA HIS A 202 8.62 -16.04 -4.21
C HIS A 202 9.78 -17.04 -4.28
N ALA A 203 10.06 -17.56 -5.47
CA ALA A 203 11.04 -18.61 -5.72
C ALA A 203 11.84 -18.28 -6.98
N PRO A 204 12.99 -18.93 -7.18
CA PRO A 204 13.74 -18.74 -8.41
C PRO A 204 12.92 -19.23 -9.60
N VAL A 205 12.86 -18.41 -10.66
CA VAL A 205 12.14 -18.71 -11.89
C VAL A 205 13.12 -18.77 -13.06
N ILE A 206 12.77 -19.53 -14.09
CA ILE A 206 13.54 -19.68 -15.33
C ILE A 206 12.61 -19.56 -16.54
N TRP A 207 13.07 -18.86 -17.58
CA TRP A 207 12.49 -18.94 -18.92
C TRP A 207 13.43 -19.75 -19.81
N ASP A 208 12.85 -20.57 -20.69
CA ASP A 208 13.64 -21.23 -21.73
C ASP A 208 14.02 -20.21 -22.81
N ILE A 209 15.15 -19.53 -22.62
CA ILE A 209 15.64 -18.50 -23.54
C ILE A 209 15.98 -19.04 -24.95
N ARG A 210 15.87 -20.36 -25.19
CA ARG A 210 16.00 -20.95 -26.53
C ARG A 210 14.73 -20.79 -27.38
N LEU A 211 13.58 -20.51 -26.76
CA LEU A 211 12.32 -20.17 -27.46
C LEU A 211 12.46 -19.00 -28.44
N TYR A 212 13.50 -18.19 -28.25
CA TYR A 212 13.72 -16.87 -28.82
C TYR A 212 14.41 -16.91 -30.18
N GLN A 213 14.98 -18.07 -30.53
CA GLN A 213 15.60 -18.34 -31.83
C GLN A 213 14.60 -18.94 -32.83
N HIS A 214 13.34 -19.12 -32.42
CA HIS A 214 12.29 -19.78 -33.19
C HIS A 214 11.18 -18.81 -33.53
N GLN A 215 10.56 -18.97 -34.70
CA GLN A 215 9.31 -18.27 -34.99
C GLN A 215 8.23 -18.82 -34.04
N ILE A 216 7.52 -17.91 -33.37
CA ILE A 216 6.49 -18.23 -32.39
C ILE A 216 5.13 -17.87 -32.99
N CYS A 217 4.17 -18.80 -32.89
CA CYS A 217 2.76 -18.54 -33.13
C CYS A 217 2.03 -18.36 -31.81
N LYS A 218 1.39 -17.20 -31.63
CA LYS A 218 0.50 -16.92 -30.50
C LYS A 218 -0.83 -17.66 -30.75
N ILE A 219 -1.22 -18.53 -29.82
CA ILE A 219 -2.42 -19.37 -29.96
C ILE A 219 -3.59 -18.76 -29.19
N CYS A 220 -3.32 -18.22 -28.00
CA CYS A 220 -4.31 -17.59 -27.13
C CYS A 220 -4.31 -16.07 -27.32
N ALA A 221 -5.49 -15.46 -27.41
CA ALA A 221 -5.65 -14.04 -27.21
C ALA A 221 -5.56 -13.75 -25.70
N ILE A 222 -4.81 -12.72 -25.33
CA ILE A 222 -4.57 -12.36 -23.94
C ILE A 222 -4.95 -10.91 -23.77
N ASP A 223 -5.99 -10.68 -22.98
CA ASP A 223 -6.50 -9.36 -22.69
C ASP A 223 -6.31 -9.04 -21.22
N LEU A 224 -6.10 -7.76 -20.96
CA LEU A 224 -5.85 -7.26 -19.63
C LEU A 224 -6.95 -6.29 -19.24
N LEU A 225 -7.83 -6.73 -18.35
CA LEU A 225 -8.95 -5.92 -17.90
C LEU A 225 -8.51 -5.09 -16.69
N ARG A 226 -8.57 -3.77 -16.86
CA ARG A 226 -8.26 -2.81 -15.81
C ARG A 226 -9.55 -2.41 -15.12
N PHE A 227 -9.70 -2.85 -13.87
CA PHE A 227 -10.73 -2.34 -12.99
C PHE A 227 -10.10 -1.37 -12.00
N PRO A 228 -10.87 -0.43 -11.40
CA PRO A 228 -10.35 0.59 -10.49
C PRO A 228 -9.54 0.07 -9.30
N ARG A 229 -9.61 -1.23 -8.97
CA ARG A 229 -8.92 -1.86 -7.83
C ARG A 229 -8.26 -3.21 -8.15
N THR A 230 -8.42 -3.74 -9.37
CA THR A 230 -7.91 -5.08 -9.72
C THR A 230 -7.53 -5.17 -11.18
N LEU A 231 -6.51 -5.98 -11.45
CA LEU A 231 -6.04 -6.27 -12.79
C LEU A 231 -6.31 -7.74 -13.09
N GLN A 232 -7.15 -8.02 -14.08
CA GLN A 232 -7.54 -9.39 -14.42
C GLN A 232 -6.92 -9.79 -15.76
N LEU A 233 -6.30 -10.97 -15.79
CA LEU A 233 -5.78 -11.57 -17.02
C LEU A 233 -6.86 -12.45 -17.62
N ARG A 234 -7.44 -12.00 -18.73
CA ARG A 234 -8.42 -12.75 -19.50
C ARG A 234 -7.71 -13.50 -20.62
N LEU A 235 -7.92 -14.80 -20.68
CA LEU A 235 -7.38 -15.67 -21.72
C LEU A 235 -8.55 -16.14 -22.60
N CYS A 236 -8.46 -15.89 -23.90
CA CYS A 236 -9.41 -16.38 -24.88
C CYS A 236 -8.69 -17.31 -25.86
N GLY A 237 -9.06 -18.60 -25.83
CA GLY A 237 -8.40 -19.61 -26.63
C GLY A 237 -8.99 -21.01 -26.43
N LYS A 238 -8.35 -22.01 -27.04
CA LYS A 238 -8.79 -23.40 -26.94
C LYS A 238 -8.42 -23.99 -25.57
N LEU A 239 -9.38 -24.00 -24.66
CA LEU A 239 -9.30 -24.69 -23.38
C LEU A 239 -9.35 -26.21 -23.60
N MET A 240 -8.48 -26.97 -22.94
CA MET A 240 -8.37 -28.42 -23.10
C MET A 240 -8.39 -29.10 -21.73
N ASN A 241 -9.13 -30.20 -21.62
CA ASN A 241 -8.96 -31.14 -20.51
C ASN A 241 -7.91 -32.19 -20.87
N PHE A 242 -7.45 -32.95 -19.88
CA PHE A 242 -6.64 -34.12 -20.17
C PHE A 242 -7.44 -35.14 -21.00
N PRO A 243 -6.93 -35.57 -22.16
CA PRO A 243 -7.63 -36.52 -23.01
C PRO A 243 -7.92 -37.83 -22.25
N SER A 244 -9.17 -38.30 -22.32
CA SER A 244 -9.61 -39.54 -21.67
C SER A 244 -8.85 -40.77 -22.16
N GLU A 245 -8.40 -40.76 -23.42
CA GLU A 245 -7.63 -41.83 -24.09
C GLU A 245 -6.22 -42.01 -23.48
N TYR A 246 -5.71 -40.98 -22.81
CA TYR A 246 -4.40 -40.99 -22.15
C TYR A 246 -4.52 -41.23 -20.65
N ARG A 247 -5.75 -41.41 -20.13
CA ARG A 247 -6.05 -41.92 -18.77
C ARG A 247 -5.81 -43.44 -18.73
N GLY A 248 -4.56 -43.86 -18.83
CA GLY A 248 -4.31 -45.25 -19.25
C GLY A 248 -2.84 -45.61 -19.26
N LEU A 249 -2.06 -44.71 -19.81
CA LEU A 249 -0.78 -44.99 -20.43
C LEU A 249 0.39 -44.97 -19.45
N ASP A 250 1.49 -45.62 -19.83
CA ASP A 250 2.77 -45.64 -19.10
C ASP A 250 3.33 -44.22 -18.98
N THR A 251 2.81 -43.51 -18.00
CA THR A 251 3.36 -42.27 -17.49
C THR A 251 4.74 -42.57 -16.92
N LYS A 252 5.79 -42.00 -17.50
CA LYS A 252 7.14 -42.15 -16.97
C LYS A 252 7.41 -40.96 -16.07
N VAL A 253 7.46 -41.19 -14.76
CA VAL A 253 7.96 -40.19 -13.83
C VAL A 253 9.46 -40.05 -14.11
N ILE A 254 9.85 -38.92 -14.70
CA ILE A 254 11.27 -38.63 -14.93
C ILE A 254 11.93 -38.33 -13.57
N ASN A 255 11.19 -37.66 -12.66
CA ASN A 255 11.55 -37.34 -11.28
C ASN A 255 10.29 -36.91 -10.49
N VAL A 256 10.33 -36.86 -9.15
CA VAL A 256 9.27 -36.48 -8.18
C VAL A 256 8.51 -35.18 -8.51
N SER A 257 9.05 -34.34 -9.40
CA SER A 257 8.52 -33.01 -9.76
C SER A 257 8.24 -32.82 -11.27
N GLU A 258 8.30 -33.90 -12.06
CA GLU A 258 8.10 -33.85 -13.50
C GLU A 258 7.36 -35.09 -14.01
N PHE A 259 6.22 -34.83 -14.63
CA PHE A 259 5.40 -35.88 -15.22
C PHE A 259 5.55 -35.79 -16.73
N GLU A 260 6.11 -36.84 -17.34
CA GLU A 260 6.03 -37.04 -18.78
C GLU A 260 5.02 -38.14 -19.05
N VAL A 261 3.89 -37.75 -19.64
CA VAL A 261 2.90 -38.66 -20.17
C VAL A 261 3.27 -38.90 -21.63
N ARG A 262 3.71 -40.13 -21.94
CA ARG A 262 3.89 -40.56 -23.33
C ARG A 262 2.69 -41.38 -23.73
N GLY A 263 2.16 -41.10 -24.92
CA GLY A 263 1.19 -41.99 -25.54
C GLY A 263 1.84 -43.33 -25.88
N SER A 264 1.10 -44.45 -25.78
CA SER A 264 1.52 -45.78 -26.26
C SER A 264 1.52 -45.88 -27.78
N ASP A 265 1.01 -44.89 -28.50
CA ASP A 265 0.82 -44.96 -29.94
C ASP A 265 1.93 -44.19 -30.67
N ASP A 266 2.38 -44.76 -31.80
CA ASP A 266 3.33 -44.22 -32.78
C ASP A 266 2.99 -42.82 -33.36
N LYS A 267 1.93 -42.16 -32.85
CA LYS A 267 1.45 -40.83 -33.28
C LYS A 267 2.30 -39.65 -32.75
N GLY A 268 3.30 -39.90 -31.91
CA GLY A 268 4.34 -38.91 -31.60
C GLY A 268 3.91 -37.69 -30.76
N LEU A 269 2.80 -37.77 -30.01
CA LEU A 269 2.41 -36.77 -29.00
C LEU A 269 2.99 -37.13 -27.63
N ALA A 270 3.86 -36.28 -27.09
CA ALA A 270 4.35 -36.34 -25.73
C ALA A 270 3.89 -35.12 -24.93
N ILE A 271 3.39 -35.33 -23.72
CA ILE A 271 2.91 -34.28 -22.83
C ILE A 271 3.80 -34.24 -21.60
N ARG A 272 4.38 -33.09 -21.28
CA ARG A 272 5.13 -32.89 -20.04
C ARG A 272 4.51 -31.79 -19.23
N LEU A 273 4.23 -32.15 -17.99
CA LEU A 273 3.71 -31.24 -16.99
C LEU A 273 4.84 -30.81 -16.08
N ARG A 274 4.89 -29.51 -15.85
CA ARG A 274 5.80 -28.85 -14.90
C ARG A 274 4.94 -28.10 -13.88
N PRO A 275 4.31 -28.78 -12.91
CA PRO A 275 3.60 -28.10 -11.83
C PRO A 275 4.58 -27.30 -10.97
N ASP A 276 4.11 -26.17 -10.43
CA ASP A 276 4.86 -25.38 -9.47
C ASP A 276 5.01 -26.16 -8.15
N HIS A 277 6.11 -25.96 -7.42
CA HIS A 277 6.48 -26.78 -6.27
C HIS A 277 5.46 -26.71 -5.12
N TRP A 278 4.85 -25.53 -4.91
CA TRP A 278 3.81 -25.34 -3.90
C TRP A 278 2.58 -26.21 -4.17
N PHE A 279 2.20 -26.39 -5.45
CA PHE A 279 1.04 -27.18 -5.85
C PHE A 279 1.28 -28.66 -5.59
N ILE A 280 2.52 -29.11 -5.83
CA ILE A 280 2.96 -30.46 -5.51
C ILE A 280 2.86 -30.67 -3.99
N LYS A 281 3.49 -29.83 -3.17
CA LYS A 281 3.49 -30.00 -1.70
C LYS A 281 2.09 -29.97 -1.08
N GLN A 282 1.19 -29.13 -1.60
CA GLN A 282 -0.17 -29.00 -1.06
C GLN A 282 -1.06 -30.21 -1.36
N ASN A 283 -0.95 -30.78 -2.57
CA ASN A 283 -1.85 -31.85 -3.03
C ASN A 283 -1.22 -33.24 -2.98
N LEU A 284 0.10 -33.32 -2.75
CA LEU A 284 0.85 -34.55 -2.65
C LEU A 284 1.62 -34.50 -1.30
N GLN A 285 0.99 -35.00 -0.22
CA GLN A 285 1.61 -35.11 1.10
C GLN A 285 2.76 -36.13 1.09
N TRP A 286 3.95 -35.73 0.68
CA TRP A 286 5.16 -36.55 0.78
C TRP A 286 6.03 -36.03 1.91
N GLU A 287 5.89 -36.61 3.10
CA GLU A 287 6.91 -36.44 4.15
C GLU A 287 7.14 -37.67 5.03
N ILE A 288 6.55 -38.83 4.70
CA ILE A 288 6.81 -40.06 5.47
C ILE A 288 6.97 -41.22 4.49
N MET A 289 8.05 -41.98 4.66
CA MET A 289 8.42 -43.24 3.97
C MET A 289 9.27 -43.06 2.69
N GLY A 290 10.58 -43.25 2.86
CA GLY A 290 11.57 -43.26 1.79
C GLY A 290 11.50 -44.52 0.92
N GLU A 291 10.50 -44.62 0.06
CA GLU A 291 10.48 -45.58 -1.05
C GLU A 291 10.16 -44.86 -2.37
N ILE A 292 10.99 -45.12 -3.38
CA ILE A 292 11.04 -44.43 -4.67
C ILE A 292 9.97 -44.95 -5.67
N ASP A 293 9.17 -45.94 -5.28
CA ASP A 293 8.39 -46.76 -6.24
C ASP A 293 6.86 -46.73 -6.07
N ALA A 294 6.28 -45.68 -5.48
CA ALA A 294 4.84 -45.41 -5.61
C ALA A 294 4.48 -44.28 -6.60
N PRO A 295 4.83 -44.36 -7.91
CA PRO A 295 4.43 -43.37 -8.88
C PRO A 295 3.11 -43.81 -9.55
N LEU A 296 2.14 -42.90 -9.60
CA LEU A 296 1.08 -42.77 -10.63
C LEU A 296 -0.36 -43.08 -10.21
N ASP A 297 -0.65 -44.19 -9.54
CA ASP A 297 -2.07 -44.50 -9.24
C ASP A 297 -2.73 -43.53 -8.25
N MET A 298 -1.97 -42.88 -7.36
CA MET A 298 -2.49 -41.81 -6.49
C MET A 298 -2.70 -40.46 -7.20
N LEU A 299 -1.81 -40.08 -8.13
CA LEU A 299 -2.03 -38.89 -8.99
C LEU A 299 -3.26 -39.08 -9.89
N ARG A 300 -3.47 -40.31 -10.36
CA ARG A 300 -4.64 -40.73 -11.12
C ARG A 300 -5.95 -40.59 -10.33
N ARG A 301 -5.94 -40.86 -9.03
CA ARG A 301 -7.17 -40.96 -8.20
C ARG A 301 -7.65 -39.66 -7.56
N GLN A 302 -6.83 -38.62 -7.43
CA GLN A 302 -7.22 -37.44 -6.63
C GLN A 302 -7.04 -36.05 -7.25
N SER A 303 -6.32 -35.83 -8.36
CA SER A 303 -5.99 -34.43 -8.75
C SER A 303 -5.89 -34.07 -10.23
N LEU A 304 -5.73 -35.02 -11.17
CA LEU A 304 -5.62 -34.66 -12.61
C LEU A 304 -6.95 -34.26 -13.26
N ASP A 305 -8.09 -34.74 -12.77
CA ASP A 305 -9.42 -34.40 -13.31
C ASP A 305 -9.82 -32.94 -13.06
N TYR A 306 -9.12 -32.25 -12.16
CA TYR A 306 -9.36 -30.84 -11.83
C TYR A 306 -8.38 -29.88 -12.51
N LEU A 307 -7.49 -30.39 -13.36
CA LEU A 307 -6.52 -29.60 -14.09
C LEU A 307 -6.97 -29.37 -15.53
N THR A 308 -6.86 -28.12 -15.95
CA THR A 308 -7.21 -27.67 -17.28
C THR A 308 -5.99 -27.02 -17.94
N ILE A 309 -5.86 -27.21 -19.23
CA ILE A 309 -4.74 -26.70 -20.03
C ILE A 309 -5.24 -25.55 -20.90
N MET A 310 -4.51 -24.44 -20.88
CA MET A 310 -4.67 -23.35 -21.84
C MET A 310 -3.39 -23.19 -22.67
N PRO A 311 -3.37 -23.62 -23.95
CA PRO A 311 -2.28 -23.35 -24.89
C PRO A 311 -2.10 -21.85 -25.09
N ILE A 312 -0.88 -21.34 -24.92
CA ILE A 312 -0.58 -19.91 -25.06
C ILE A 312 0.16 -19.64 -26.37
N LEU A 313 1.20 -20.44 -26.65
CA LEU A 313 2.04 -20.27 -27.83
C LEU A 313 2.57 -21.60 -28.35
N CYS A 314 3.00 -21.61 -29.61
CA CYS A 314 3.70 -22.73 -30.21
C CYS A 314 4.91 -22.25 -31.01
N TYR A 315 5.94 -23.09 -31.06
CA TYR A 315 7.12 -22.85 -31.87
C TYR A 315 7.61 -24.17 -32.48
N ILE A 316 8.40 -24.06 -33.54
CA ILE A 316 9.06 -25.21 -34.17
C ILE A 316 10.40 -25.40 -33.46
N SER A 317 10.67 -26.63 -33.03
CA SER A 317 11.94 -26.99 -32.37
C SER A 317 13.15 -26.74 -33.29
N TRP A 318 14.31 -26.50 -32.69
CA TRP A 318 15.58 -26.25 -33.38
C TRP A 318 16.00 -27.38 -34.33
N ASP A 319 15.64 -28.62 -34.01
CA ASP A 319 15.85 -29.79 -34.87
C ASP A 319 14.87 -29.87 -36.06
N LYS A 320 13.91 -28.94 -36.15
CA LYS A 320 12.88 -28.78 -37.20
C LYS A 320 12.01 -30.02 -37.43
N LYS A 321 12.02 -30.98 -36.50
CA LYS A 321 11.28 -32.27 -36.62
C LYS A 321 10.04 -32.34 -35.74
N ARG A 322 9.89 -31.40 -34.80
CA ARG A 322 8.81 -31.39 -33.82
C ARG A 322 8.30 -29.97 -33.61
N TYR A 323 7.01 -29.84 -33.36
CA TYR A 323 6.45 -28.61 -32.81
C TYR A 323 6.23 -28.76 -31.31
N VAL A 324 6.38 -27.64 -30.61
CA VAL A 324 6.22 -27.57 -29.15
C VAL A 324 5.17 -26.53 -28.85
N VAL A 325 4.06 -26.99 -28.28
CA VAL A 325 3.01 -26.12 -27.74
C VAL A 325 3.30 -25.90 -26.25
N MET A 326 3.39 -24.64 -25.85
CA MET A 326 3.48 -24.26 -24.45
C MET A 326 2.17 -23.63 -23.98
N GLY A 327 1.77 -24.01 -22.77
CA GLY A 327 0.53 -23.54 -22.17
C GLY A 327 0.61 -23.43 -20.66
N LEU A 328 -0.40 -22.80 -20.09
CA LEU A 328 -0.59 -22.74 -18.65
C LEU A 328 -1.30 -24.01 -18.15
N LEU A 329 -0.81 -24.56 -17.05
CA LEU A 329 -1.54 -25.53 -16.25
C LEU A 329 -2.40 -24.75 -15.25
N LEU A 330 -3.70 -24.98 -15.30
CA LEU A 330 -4.70 -24.20 -14.57
C LEU A 330 -5.54 -25.11 -13.68
N GLN A 331 -5.93 -24.59 -12.53
CA GLN A 331 -6.89 -25.24 -11.65
C GLN A 331 -8.11 -24.34 -11.47
N ALA A 332 -9.30 -24.89 -11.72
CA ALA A 332 -10.55 -24.18 -11.48
C ALA A 332 -10.71 -23.89 -9.99
N GLN A 333 -11.14 -22.69 -9.62
CA GLN A 333 -11.37 -22.35 -8.21
C GLN A 333 -12.79 -22.76 -7.79
N PRO A 334 -12.94 -23.67 -6.80
CA PRO A 334 -14.27 -24.16 -6.39
C PRO A 334 -15.20 -23.08 -5.83
N SER A 335 -14.65 -21.97 -5.31
CA SER A 335 -15.37 -20.85 -4.69
C SER A 335 -15.56 -19.64 -5.60
N ALA A 336 -15.16 -19.72 -6.87
CA ALA A 336 -15.22 -18.61 -7.82
C ALA A 336 -16.33 -18.79 -8.87
N GLU A 337 -16.68 -17.71 -9.57
CA GLU A 337 -17.61 -17.75 -10.71
C GLU A 337 -17.10 -18.70 -11.83
N ARG A 338 -18.00 -19.14 -12.71
CA ARG A 338 -17.64 -20.02 -13.84
C ARG A 338 -16.47 -19.47 -14.65
N GLY A 339 -15.57 -20.34 -15.10
CA GLY A 339 -14.41 -19.96 -15.92
C GLY A 339 -13.32 -19.17 -15.19
N VAL A 340 -13.23 -19.26 -13.86
CA VAL A 340 -12.19 -18.61 -13.06
C VAL A 340 -11.14 -19.64 -12.57
N TYR A 341 -9.87 -19.34 -12.83
CA TYR A 341 -8.75 -20.27 -12.66
C TYR A 341 -7.59 -19.66 -11.88
N ARG A 342 -6.73 -20.51 -11.31
CA ARG A 342 -5.37 -20.14 -10.83
C ARG A 342 -4.29 -20.86 -11.64
N ARG A 343 -3.14 -20.20 -11.89
CA ARG A 343 -1.96 -20.85 -12.48
C ARG A 343 -1.32 -21.78 -11.46
N VAL A 344 -1.09 -23.03 -11.84
CA VAL A 344 -0.44 -24.05 -11.01
C VAL A 344 0.81 -24.66 -11.67
N GLY A 345 1.18 -24.19 -12.86
CA GLY A 345 2.40 -24.59 -13.55
C GLY A 345 2.35 -24.35 -15.06
N ILE A 346 3.23 -25.03 -15.78
CA ILE A 346 3.35 -24.99 -17.25
C ILE A 346 3.17 -26.40 -17.83
N VAL A 347 2.62 -26.47 -19.04
CA VAL A 347 2.61 -27.68 -19.86
C VAL A 347 3.40 -27.47 -21.15
N ARG A 348 4.10 -28.50 -21.58
CA ARG A 348 4.75 -28.59 -22.90
C ARG A 348 4.22 -29.82 -23.62
N LEU A 349 3.70 -29.62 -24.83
CA LEU A 349 3.25 -30.68 -25.72
C LEU A 349 4.23 -30.76 -26.89
N TRP A 350 4.92 -31.89 -27.05
CA TRP A 350 5.69 -32.19 -28.26
C TRP A 350 4.83 -33.02 -29.18
N LEU A 351 4.80 -32.62 -30.43
CA LEU A 351 4.16 -33.37 -31.47
C LEU A 351 5.18 -33.57 -32.58
N ASN A 352 5.42 -34.83 -32.92
CA ASN A 352 6.22 -35.19 -34.07
C ASN A 352 5.44 -34.84 -35.35
N CYS A 353 6.14 -34.34 -36.36
CA CYS A 353 5.58 -34.19 -37.70
C CYS A 353 6.30 -35.13 -38.66
N GLU A 354 5.54 -35.81 -39.51
CA GLU A 354 6.08 -36.56 -40.65
C GLU A 354 6.54 -35.60 -41.78
N GLU A 355 5.88 -34.45 -41.93
CA GLU A 355 6.17 -33.42 -42.93
C GLU A 355 6.74 -32.11 -42.33
N LYS A 356 7.25 -31.18 -43.16
CA LYS A 356 7.75 -29.87 -42.70
C LYS A 356 6.62 -29.07 -42.03
N PRO A 357 6.73 -28.71 -40.74
CA PRO A 357 5.64 -28.11 -39.99
C PRO A 357 5.34 -26.67 -40.45
N THR A 358 4.07 -26.37 -40.70
CA THR A 358 3.53 -25.00 -40.86
C THR A 358 2.61 -24.64 -39.69
N PHE A 359 2.48 -23.35 -39.36
CA PHE A 359 1.65 -22.91 -38.23
C PHE A 359 0.16 -23.25 -38.38
N ASP A 360 -0.35 -23.33 -39.61
CA ASP A 360 -1.75 -23.71 -39.86
C ASP A 360 -2.00 -25.19 -39.62
N THR A 361 -1.00 -26.04 -39.88
CA THR A 361 -1.05 -27.47 -39.53
C THR A 361 -1.03 -27.65 -38.03
N VAL A 362 -0.26 -26.83 -37.29
CA VAL A 362 -0.24 -26.83 -35.82
C VAL A 362 -1.60 -26.45 -35.24
N LYS A 363 -2.22 -25.35 -35.72
CA LYS A 363 -3.55 -24.92 -35.24
C LYS A 363 -4.61 -26.00 -35.43
N ARG A 364 -4.56 -26.73 -36.54
CA ARG A 364 -5.45 -27.87 -36.82
C ARG A 364 -5.22 -29.03 -35.85
N HIS A 365 -3.98 -29.39 -35.55
CA HIS A 365 -3.69 -30.48 -34.61
C HIS A 365 -4.08 -30.16 -33.17
N VAL A 366 -3.85 -28.91 -32.71
CA VAL A 366 -4.35 -28.45 -31.41
C VAL A 366 -5.88 -28.51 -31.36
N ALA A 367 -6.55 -28.28 -32.50
CA ALA A 367 -8.00 -28.39 -32.57
C ALA A 367 -8.51 -29.84 -32.49
N VAL A 368 -7.73 -30.83 -32.92
CA VAL A 368 -8.10 -32.26 -32.83
C VAL A 368 -8.06 -32.76 -31.38
N LEU A 369 -7.28 -32.13 -30.50
CA LEU A 369 -7.22 -32.46 -29.06
C LEU A 369 -8.43 -31.94 -28.25
N GLN A 370 -9.50 -31.49 -28.91
CA GLN A 370 -10.68 -30.92 -28.28
C GLN A 370 -11.63 -32.01 -27.79
N SER A 371 -11.96 -31.96 -26.50
CA SER A 371 -13.12 -32.63 -25.92
C SER A 371 -14.19 -31.59 -25.57
N PRO A 372 -15.49 -31.91 -25.67
CA PRO A 372 -16.55 -31.05 -25.14
C PRO A 372 -16.31 -30.79 -23.65
N LEU A 373 -16.27 -29.51 -23.28
CA LEU A 373 -16.06 -29.06 -21.91
C LEU A 373 -17.40 -28.70 -21.28
N ALA A 374 -17.54 -28.99 -19.98
CA ALA A 374 -18.73 -28.60 -19.25
C ALA A 374 -18.82 -27.07 -19.09
N ASP A 375 -20.04 -26.53 -19.16
CA ASP A 375 -20.31 -25.07 -19.19
C ASP A 375 -19.77 -24.27 -18.00
N TYR A 376 -19.51 -24.93 -16.87
CA TYR A 376 -18.96 -24.26 -15.69
C TYR A 376 -17.45 -23.96 -15.80
N LEU A 377 -16.75 -24.58 -16.76
CA LEU A 377 -15.30 -24.44 -16.95
C LEU A 377 -14.93 -23.17 -17.75
N TYR A 378 -15.89 -22.44 -18.31
CA TYR A 378 -15.61 -21.25 -19.11
C TYR A 378 -16.66 -20.15 -18.89
N GLN A 379 -16.30 -18.91 -19.18
CA GLN A 379 -17.20 -17.75 -19.04
C GLN A 379 -18.11 -17.64 -20.25
N GLU A 380 -17.50 -17.68 -21.43
CA GLU A 380 -18.12 -17.51 -22.74
C GLU A 380 -17.39 -18.38 -23.76
N MET A 381 -18.12 -18.91 -24.74
CA MET A 381 -17.55 -19.60 -25.89
C MET A 381 -17.90 -18.81 -27.15
N ASP A 382 -16.90 -18.49 -27.98
CA ASP A 382 -17.15 -17.85 -29.27
C ASP A 382 -17.71 -18.85 -30.30
N GLY A 383 -18.27 -18.35 -31.40
CA GLY A 383 -18.78 -19.20 -32.50
C GLY A 383 -17.70 -20.03 -33.21
N ASN A 384 -16.42 -19.85 -32.86
CA ASN A 384 -15.27 -20.60 -33.37
C ASN A 384 -14.76 -21.66 -32.37
N GLY A 385 -15.46 -21.83 -31.24
CA GLY A 385 -15.15 -22.78 -30.17
C GLY A 385 -13.95 -22.39 -29.30
N ASN A 386 -13.60 -21.11 -29.20
CA ASN A 386 -12.65 -20.59 -28.21
C ASN A 386 -13.38 -20.26 -26.91
N TYR A 387 -12.73 -20.54 -25.80
CA TYR A 387 -13.26 -20.33 -24.47
C TYR A 387 -12.58 -19.13 -23.81
N THR A 388 -13.37 -18.31 -23.13
CA THR A 388 -12.89 -17.20 -22.31
C THR A 388 -12.81 -17.62 -20.86
N ILE A 389 -11.64 -17.44 -20.25
CA ILE A 389 -11.39 -17.69 -18.84
C ILE A 389 -10.64 -16.53 -18.18
N THR A 390 -10.74 -16.43 -16.87
CA THR A 390 -10.00 -15.44 -16.07
C THR A 390 -9.01 -16.12 -15.15
N VAL A 391 -7.74 -15.68 -15.16
CA VAL A 391 -6.72 -16.17 -14.22
C VAL A 391 -6.58 -15.20 -13.05
N LEU A 392 -6.77 -15.72 -11.84
CA LEU A 392 -6.99 -14.96 -10.62
C LEU A 392 -5.80 -14.12 -10.16
N TYR A 393 -6.18 -12.98 -9.56
CA TYR A 393 -5.36 -12.12 -8.72
C TYR A 393 -5.28 -12.63 -7.26
N ILE A 394 -6.36 -13.19 -6.68
CA ILE A 394 -6.47 -13.59 -5.25
C ILE A 394 -6.86 -15.07 -5.08
N SER A 395 -6.27 -15.78 -4.11
CA SER A 395 -6.76 -17.08 -3.63
C SER A 395 -7.94 -16.88 -2.67
N LEU A 396 -9.16 -17.21 -3.10
CA LEU A 396 -10.33 -17.32 -2.21
C LEU A 396 -10.21 -18.59 -1.37
N SER A 397 -9.42 -18.53 -0.30
CA SER A 397 -9.39 -19.55 0.76
C SER A 397 -9.60 -18.85 2.11
N LEU A 398 -10.87 -18.70 2.49
CA LEU A 398 -11.30 -18.47 3.87
C LEU A 398 -11.13 -19.81 4.64
N PRO A 399 -10.44 -19.84 5.79
CA PRO A 399 -10.56 -20.94 6.73
C PRO A 399 -11.56 -20.53 7.83
N PHE A 400 -12.84 -20.89 7.69
CA PHE A 400 -13.72 -21.03 8.84
C PHE A 400 -14.70 -22.18 8.65
N LEU A 401 -14.54 -23.17 9.53
CA LEU A 401 -15.57 -24.08 10.05
C LEU A 401 -16.43 -24.85 9.04
N THR A 402 -15.96 -26.06 8.72
CA THR A 402 -16.84 -27.23 8.58
C THR A 402 -17.54 -27.50 9.92
N VAL A 403 -18.80 -27.06 10.04
CA VAL A 403 -19.84 -27.89 10.67
C VAL A 403 -21.09 -27.76 9.81
N ASN A 404 -21.50 -28.90 9.25
CA ASN A 404 -22.71 -29.10 8.45
C ASN A 404 -23.97 -28.60 9.18
N PHE A 405 -24.93 -28.01 8.46
CA PHE A 405 -26.17 -28.73 8.11
C PHE A 405 -27.04 -27.92 7.12
N VAL A 406 -27.06 -28.48 5.91
CA VAL A 406 -28.07 -28.54 4.85
C VAL A 406 -29.51 -28.12 5.23
N ASN A 407 -30.16 -27.43 4.28
CA ASN A 407 -31.62 -27.21 4.11
C ASN A 407 -32.36 -26.28 5.07
N MET A 408 -32.58 -25.03 4.65
CA MET A 408 -33.92 -24.51 4.33
C MET A 408 -33.79 -23.06 3.87
N THR A 409 -33.82 -22.83 2.56
CA THR A 409 -35.01 -22.33 1.86
C THR A 409 -35.21 -20.83 2.08
N ILE A 410 -34.61 -20.08 1.14
CA ILE A 410 -35.25 -19.06 0.30
C ILE A 410 -35.99 -17.91 1.03
N ASN A 411 -35.64 -16.68 0.62
CA ASN A 411 -36.28 -15.38 0.88
C ASN A 411 -35.83 -14.73 2.20
N LEU A 412 -35.14 -13.59 2.26
CA LEU A 412 -35.17 -12.38 1.43
C LEU A 412 -33.91 -11.51 1.65
N LEU A 413 -33.42 -10.89 0.57
CA LEU A 413 -32.61 -9.64 0.47
C LEU A 413 -31.07 -9.64 0.79
N ARG A 414 -30.30 -9.05 -0.15
CA ARG A 414 -28.84 -8.72 -0.21
C ARG A 414 -28.26 -7.97 1.03
N PRO A 415 -26.94 -7.58 1.09
CA PRO A 415 -25.61 -8.22 0.90
C PRO A 415 -24.68 -7.89 2.14
N PRO A 416 -23.33 -7.71 2.08
CA PRO A 416 -22.18 -8.54 1.68
C PRO A 416 -21.18 -8.84 2.84
N SER A 417 -20.30 -9.85 2.74
CA SER A 417 -19.04 -9.89 3.53
C SER A 417 -18.03 -10.91 2.96
N LYS A 418 -16.69 -10.78 3.02
CA LYS A 418 -15.69 -9.73 3.31
C LYS A 418 -14.28 -10.30 2.94
N PRO A 419 -13.22 -9.46 2.81
CA PRO A 419 -11.87 -9.82 2.33
C PRO A 419 -10.82 -10.10 3.45
N HIS A 420 -9.71 -10.81 3.15
CA HIS A 420 -8.49 -10.99 3.99
C HIS A 420 -7.29 -10.33 3.28
N LEU A 421 -6.59 -9.28 3.75
CA LEU A 421 -5.76 -8.98 4.94
C LEU A 421 -4.33 -9.60 4.94
N HIS A 422 -3.34 -8.73 4.72
CA HIS A 422 -1.91 -8.96 5.01
C HIS A 422 -1.61 -8.82 6.51
N PRO A 423 -0.62 -9.54 7.08
CA PRO A 423 -0.48 -9.62 8.54
C PRO A 423 0.11 -8.37 9.20
N HIS A 424 0.79 -7.47 8.47
CA HIS A 424 1.49 -6.32 9.07
C HIS A 424 1.41 -5.01 8.28
N ALA A 425 0.67 -4.94 7.18
CA ALA A 425 0.39 -3.66 6.52
C ALA A 425 -0.77 -2.95 7.25
N PRO A 426 -0.65 -1.65 7.59
CA PRO A 426 -1.75 -0.92 8.19
C PRO A 426 -2.97 -0.92 7.27
N ILE A 427 -4.15 -1.06 7.85
CA ILE A 427 -5.39 -1.17 7.10
C ILE A 427 -5.57 0.11 6.25
N PRO A 428 -5.75 -0.01 4.92
CA PRO A 428 -5.95 1.17 4.07
C PRO A 428 -7.20 1.91 4.51
N TYR A 429 -7.22 3.24 4.36
CA TYR A 429 -8.35 4.09 4.74
C TYR A 429 -9.66 3.66 4.07
N THR A 430 -9.57 3.14 2.85
CA THR A 430 -10.67 2.60 2.05
C THR A 430 -11.00 1.13 2.33
N GLY A 431 -10.36 0.53 3.35
CA GLY A 431 -10.64 -0.81 3.83
C GLY A 431 -12.03 -0.94 4.46
N SER A 432 -12.39 -2.14 4.90
CA SER A 432 -13.70 -2.36 5.54
C SER A 432 -13.86 -1.45 6.78
N PRO A 433 -14.93 -0.63 6.87
CA PRO A 433 -15.22 0.22 8.04
C PRO A 433 -15.12 -0.52 9.37
N LEU A 434 -15.67 -1.74 9.42
CA LEU A 434 -15.64 -2.57 10.63
C LEU A 434 -14.23 -3.06 11.00
N LEU A 435 -13.34 -3.31 10.03
CA LEU A 435 -11.96 -3.72 10.31
C LEU A 435 -11.13 -2.53 10.79
N LEU A 436 -11.35 -1.37 10.18
CA LEU A 436 -10.76 -0.10 10.62
C LEU A 436 -11.21 0.23 12.06
N CYS A 437 -12.52 0.14 12.34
CA CYS A 437 -13.09 0.31 13.68
C CYS A 437 -12.47 -0.67 14.70
N LEU A 438 -12.36 -1.96 14.38
CA LEU A 438 -11.71 -2.95 15.26
C LEU A 438 -10.23 -2.66 15.51
N SER A 439 -9.49 -2.22 14.48
CA SER A 439 -8.10 -1.81 14.62
C SER A 439 -7.97 -0.61 15.55
N ASP A 440 -8.90 0.33 15.47
CA ASP A 440 -8.90 1.54 16.26
C ASP A 440 -9.36 1.32 17.70
N ILE A 441 -10.28 0.37 17.93
CA ILE A 441 -10.63 -0.12 19.27
C ILE A 441 -9.39 -0.74 19.92
N ARG A 442 -8.60 -1.53 19.19
CA ARG A 442 -7.32 -2.06 19.70
C ARG A 442 -6.34 -0.93 20.02
N LEU A 443 -6.24 0.08 19.16
CA LEU A 443 -5.42 1.27 19.40
C LEU A 443 -5.88 2.04 20.65
N PHE A 444 -7.19 2.22 20.83
CA PHE A 444 -7.79 2.84 22.01
C PHE A 444 -7.32 2.13 23.28
N PHE A 445 -7.44 0.80 23.35
CA PHE A 445 -6.98 0.03 24.52
C PHE A 445 -5.47 0.07 24.71
N ALA A 446 -4.69 0.07 23.62
CA ALA A 446 -3.24 0.24 23.69
C ALA A 446 -2.84 1.61 24.26
N LEU A 447 -3.64 2.64 24.00
CA LEU A 447 -3.44 4.02 24.47
C LEU A 447 -4.18 4.34 25.77
N ALA A 448 -5.00 3.44 26.32
CA ALA A 448 -5.89 3.71 27.44
C ALA A 448 -5.18 4.27 28.68
N ARG A 449 -3.90 3.93 28.89
CA ARG A 449 -3.06 4.49 29.96
C ARG A 449 -2.86 6.00 29.87
N THR A 450 -3.05 6.59 28.68
CA THR A 450 -2.92 8.03 28.44
C THR A 450 -4.25 8.79 28.58
N LEU A 451 -5.38 8.10 28.82
CA LEU A 451 -6.69 8.74 29.02
C LEU A 451 -6.72 9.78 30.16
N PRO A 452 -6.08 9.57 31.33
CA PRO A 452 -6.01 10.62 32.35
C PRO A 452 -5.31 11.89 31.85
N GLY A 453 -4.42 11.74 30.86
CA GLY A 453 -3.70 12.81 30.17
C GLY A 453 -4.58 13.80 29.42
N ILE A 454 -5.87 13.49 29.20
CA ILE A 454 -6.84 14.41 28.58
C ILE A 454 -7.05 15.65 29.46
N PHE A 455 -7.13 15.46 30.78
CA PHE A 455 -7.47 16.49 31.75
C PHE A 455 -6.25 17.04 32.51
N THR A 456 -5.09 16.37 32.43
CA THR A 456 -3.88 16.85 33.10
C THR A 456 -3.07 17.79 32.22
N PRO A 457 -2.52 18.88 32.76
CA PRO A 457 -2.60 19.32 34.16
C PRO A 457 -3.93 19.99 34.53
N LEU A 458 -4.53 19.62 35.67
CA LEU A 458 -5.85 20.10 36.11
C LEU A 458 -5.89 21.55 36.63
N THR A 459 -4.73 22.13 36.96
CA THR A 459 -4.65 23.38 37.74
C THR A 459 -3.95 24.54 37.03
N GLN A 460 -3.59 24.38 35.74
CA GLN A 460 -2.94 25.44 34.96
C GLN A 460 -3.96 26.38 34.31
N TRP A 461 -4.75 27.11 35.11
CA TRP A 461 -5.80 28.01 34.62
C TRP A 461 -5.26 29.37 34.16
N ARG A 462 -4.51 29.38 33.05
CA ARG A 462 -3.86 30.59 32.51
C ARG A 462 -4.85 31.64 32.00
N SER A 463 -6.05 31.24 31.59
CA SER A 463 -7.10 32.12 31.06
C SER A 463 -8.24 32.34 32.06
N GLY A 464 -8.11 31.83 33.29
CA GLY A 464 -9.10 32.00 34.35
C GLY A 464 -10.45 31.38 33.99
N ALA A 465 -11.54 32.15 34.13
CA ALA A 465 -12.90 31.66 33.91
C ALA A 465 -13.21 31.15 32.49
N LEU A 466 -12.39 31.49 31.50
CA LEU A 466 -12.51 30.98 30.13
C LEU A 466 -11.96 29.55 29.98
N ASP A 467 -11.14 29.08 30.92
CA ASP A 467 -10.64 27.70 30.90
C ASP A 467 -11.75 26.73 31.35
N GLU A 468 -11.90 25.63 30.63
CA GLU A 468 -13.07 24.74 30.75
C GLU A 468 -13.18 24.08 32.15
N LEU A 469 -12.03 23.84 32.81
CA LEU A 469 -11.96 23.26 34.16
C LEU A 469 -11.77 24.29 35.28
N TYR A 470 -11.81 25.58 34.97
CA TYR A 470 -11.74 26.61 36.01
C TYR A 470 -12.99 26.53 36.90
N PRO A 471 -12.87 26.61 38.24
CA PRO A 471 -13.98 26.40 39.17
C PRO A 471 -14.95 27.60 39.24
N SER A 472 -15.54 27.99 38.10
CA SER A 472 -16.64 28.94 38.03
C SER A 472 -17.99 28.21 38.14
N LEU A 473 -19.04 28.90 38.60
CA LEU A 473 -20.39 28.30 38.68
C LEU A 473 -20.88 27.75 37.33
N PRO A 474 -20.72 28.46 36.18
CA PRO A 474 -21.08 27.91 34.88
C PRO A 474 -20.30 26.64 34.49
N ASN A 475 -18.99 26.61 34.71
CA ASN A 475 -18.18 25.42 34.42
C ASN A 475 -18.55 24.23 35.33
N LEU A 476 -18.75 24.48 36.63
CA LEU A 476 -19.19 23.46 37.58
C LEU A 476 -20.57 22.89 37.21
N TYR A 477 -21.47 23.73 36.70
CA TYR A 477 -22.77 23.30 36.18
C TYR A 477 -22.62 22.40 34.94
N CYS A 478 -21.78 22.79 33.97
CA CYS A 478 -21.47 21.94 32.81
C CYS A 478 -20.85 20.59 33.23
N LEU A 479 -19.89 20.61 34.15
CA LEU A 479 -19.26 19.39 34.69
C LEU A 479 -20.28 18.49 35.40
N PHE A 480 -21.20 19.07 36.17
CA PHE A 480 -22.29 18.33 36.82
C PHE A 480 -23.20 17.63 35.80
N LEU A 481 -23.65 18.34 34.76
CA LEU A 481 -24.50 17.74 33.71
C LEU A 481 -23.77 16.66 32.92
N HIS A 482 -22.49 16.86 32.59
CA HIS A 482 -21.68 15.83 31.94
C HIS A 482 -21.45 14.61 32.86
N ALA A 483 -21.22 14.80 34.16
CA ALA A 483 -21.11 13.72 35.12
C ALA A 483 -22.42 12.93 35.26
N PHE A 484 -23.56 13.63 35.28
CA PHE A 484 -24.89 13.00 35.24
C PHE A 484 -25.06 12.15 33.98
N LEU A 485 -24.79 12.71 32.79
CA LEU A 485 -24.89 11.97 31.52
C LEU A 485 -23.97 10.77 31.50
N LEU A 486 -22.72 10.91 31.96
CA LEU A 486 -21.75 9.83 32.03
C LEU A 486 -22.27 8.68 32.90
N LEU A 487 -22.79 8.96 34.09
CA LEU A 487 -23.36 7.96 34.98
C LEU A 487 -24.62 7.33 34.37
N PHE A 488 -25.56 8.15 33.90
CA PHE A 488 -26.83 7.71 33.35
C PHE A 488 -26.66 6.82 32.12
N GLN A 489 -25.80 7.22 31.18
CA GLN A 489 -25.50 6.46 29.96
C GLN A 489 -24.72 5.18 30.28
N SER A 490 -23.82 5.21 31.28
CA SER A 490 -23.14 3.99 31.75
C SER A 490 -24.14 2.98 32.31
N LEU A 491 -25.10 3.42 33.13
CA LEU A 491 -26.17 2.57 33.66
C LEU A 491 -27.06 2.02 32.53
N PHE A 492 -27.38 2.83 31.54
CA PHE A 492 -28.10 2.37 30.34
C PHE A 492 -27.32 1.27 29.60
N LEU A 493 -26.03 1.46 29.32
CA LEU A 493 -25.19 0.45 28.66
C LEU A 493 -25.09 -0.85 29.47
N LEU A 494 -24.96 -0.74 30.80
CA LEU A 494 -24.96 -1.90 31.71
C LEU A 494 -26.31 -2.62 31.75
N SER A 495 -27.42 -1.92 31.47
CA SER A 495 -28.75 -2.51 31.44
C SER A 495 -28.99 -3.40 30.22
N LEU A 496 -28.28 -3.18 29.10
CA LEU A 496 -28.58 -3.81 27.80
C LEU A 496 -28.67 -5.34 27.81
N PRO A 497 -27.78 -6.09 28.49
CA PRO A 497 -27.87 -7.55 28.54
C PRO A 497 -29.14 -8.05 29.25
N PHE A 498 -29.67 -7.27 30.20
CA PHE A 498 -30.88 -7.61 30.95
C PHE A 498 -32.17 -7.33 30.17
N LEU A 499 -32.09 -6.64 29.02
CA LEU A 499 -33.22 -6.35 28.15
C LEU A 499 -33.53 -7.48 27.15
N ILE A 500 -32.58 -8.40 26.93
CA ILE A 500 -32.70 -9.52 25.98
C ILE A 500 -33.98 -10.37 26.19
N PRO A 501 -34.41 -10.72 27.42
CA PRO A 501 -35.61 -11.52 27.62
C PRO A 501 -36.92 -10.72 27.54
N LEU A 502 -36.87 -9.39 27.40
CA LEU A 502 -38.06 -8.55 27.45
C LEU A 502 -38.76 -8.42 26.09
N PRO A 503 -40.09 -8.20 26.07
CA PRO A 503 -40.81 -7.90 24.83
C PRO A 503 -40.27 -6.64 24.13
N VAL A 504 -40.16 -6.68 22.81
CA VAL A 504 -39.58 -5.58 21.98
C VAL A 504 -40.22 -4.22 22.25
N TRP A 505 -41.53 -4.17 22.52
CA TRP A 505 -42.22 -2.90 22.82
C TRP A 505 -41.81 -2.30 24.16
N VAL A 506 -41.53 -3.13 25.19
CA VAL A 506 -41.01 -2.67 26.49
C VAL A 506 -39.61 -2.08 26.29
N VAL A 507 -38.77 -2.78 25.52
CA VAL A 507 -37.44 -2.29 25.15
C VAL A 507 -37.53 -0.98 24.38
N GLY A 508 -38.47 -0.86 23.44
CA GLY A 508 -38.73 0.38 22.69
C GLY A 508 -39.11 1.56 23.59
N VAL A 509 -40.02 1.36 24.54
CA VAL A 509 -40.41 2.39 25.52
C VAL A 509 -39.23 2.78 26.42
N TYR A 510 -38.44 1.79 26.87
CA TYR A 510 -37.25 2.04 27.67
C TYR A 510 -36.21 2.89 26.92
N PHE A 511 -35.89 2.53 25.68
CA PHE A 511 -34.99 3.31 24.82
C PHE A 511 -35.52 4.73 24.58
N ALA A 512 -36.83 4.88 24.32
CA ALA A 512 -37.44 6.18 24.14
C ALA A 512 -37.34 7.05 25.41
N ALA A 513 -37.52 6.48 26.60
CA ALA A 513 -37.37 7.19 27.87
C ALA A 513 -35.91 7.64 28.11
N VAL A 514 -34.94 6.73 27.89
CA VAL A 514 -33.51 7.06 28.02
C VAL A 514 -33.10 8.15 27.02
N TYR A 515 -33.59 8.05 25.78
CA TYR A 515 -33.34 9.05 24.75
C TYR A 515 -33.96 10.40 25.11
N ALA A 516 -35.19 10.43 25.64
CA ALA A 516 -35.84 11.67 26.08
C ALA A 516 -35.07 12.37 27.22
N VAL A 517 -34.59 11.61 28.22
CA VAL A 517 -33.75 12.16 29.29
C VAL A 517 -32.44 12.71 28.74
N THR A 518 -31.80 11.96 27.84
CA THR A 518 -30.55 12.38 27.20
C THR A 518 -30.74 13.69 26.43
N LEU A 519 -31.83 13.80 25.64
CA LEU A 519 -32.16 15.02 24.91
C LEU A 519 -32.46 16.20 25.85
N ALA A 520 -33.16 15.97 26.96
CA ALA A 520 -33.46 17.03 27.92
C ALA A 520 -32.18 17.60 28.54
N ILE A 521 -31.25 16.75 28.97
CA ILE A 521 -29.97 17.20 29.54
C ILE A 521 -29.05 17.79 28.46
N ALA A 522 -29.01 17.20 27.27
CA ALA A 522 -28.27 17.73 26.13
C ALA A 522 -28.80 19.12 25.74
N TRP A 523 -30.11 19.37 25.82
CA TRP A 523 -30.69 20.69 25.58
C TRP A 523 -30.23 21.72 26.62
N LEU A 524 -30.11 21.34 27.90
CA LEU A 524 -29.55 22.21 28.94
C LEU A 524 -28.07 22.55 28.69
N LEU A 525 -27.29 21.61 28.15
CA LEU A 525 -25.88 21.82 27.81
C LEU A 525 -25.70 22.66 26.53
N ASN A 526 -26.48 22.39 25.49
CA ASN A 526 -26.28 22.96 24.15
C ASN A 526 -27.09 24.22 23.90
N GLY A 527 -28.22 24.40 24.56
CA GLY A 527 -29.20 25.44 24.19
C GLY A 527 -29.78 25.22 22.79
N SER A 528 -30.33 26.30 22.22
CA SER A 528 -31.05 26.28 20.94
C SER A 528 -30.26 26.83 19.76
N GLU A 529 -29.13 27.50 20.00
CA GLU A 529 -28.33 28.12 18.96
C GLU A 529 -27.44 27.06 18.30
N ASP A 530 -27.26 27.19 16.98
CA ASP A 530 -26.46 26.28 16.17
C ASP A 530 -25.12 26.92 15.73
N VAL A 531 -25.11 28.25 15.69
CA VAL A 531 -23.96 29.08 15.34
C VAL A 531 -23.87 30.17 16.40
N LEU A 532 -22.67 30.34 16.95
CA LEU A 532 -22.35 31.35 17.95
C LEU A 532 -21.29 32.29 17.39
N HIS A 533 -21.27 33.52 17.90
CA HIS A 533 -20.23 34.49 17.56
C HIS A 533 -19.48 34.91 18.83
N SER A 534 -18.20 35.23 18.70
CA SER A 534 -17.43 35.83 19.79
C SER A 534 -18.15 37.10 20.32
N THR A 535 -18.31 37.20 21.63
CA THR A 535 -19.06 38.32 22.27
C THR A 535 -18.22 39.58 22.45
N LEU A 536 -16.91 39.46 22.33
CA LEU A 536 -15.99 40.58 22.48
C LEU A 536 -16.13 41.59 21.35
N ALA A 537 -16.48 42.83 21.71
CA ALA A 537 -16.45 43.98 20.82
C ALA A 537 -14.99 44.38 20.51
N LEU A 538 -14.40 43.72 19.52
CA LEU A 538 -13.09 44.09 19.00
C LEU A 538 -13.27 45.26 18.01
N PRO A 539 -12.51 46.36 18.13
CA PRO A 539 -12.58 47.46 17.17
C PRO A 539 -12.20 46.94 15.78
N PRO A 540 -12.95 47.31 14.72
CA PRO A 540 -12.69 46.83 13.37
C PRO A 540 -11.31 47.30 12.92
N ALA A 541 -10.36 46.37 12.86
CA ALA A 541 -9.03 46.64 12.33
C ALA A 541 -9.14 46.73 10.79
N PRO A 542 -8.84 47.89 10.17
CA PRO A 542 -8.98 48.06 8.72
C PRO A 542 -8.14 47.07 7.90
N ALA A 543 -7.04 46.56 8.49
CA ALA A 543 -6.09 45.65 7.86
C ALA A 543 -6.64 44.23 7.59
N HIS A 544 -7.78 43.85 8.16
CA HIS A 544 -8.27 42.45 8.13
C HIS A 544 -9.74 42.31 7.74
N LYS A 545 -10.27 43.28 6.98
CA LYS A 545 -11.69 43.29 6.57
C LYS A 545 -12.09 42.12 5.67
N GLY A 546 -11.15 41.49 4.96
CA GLY A 546 -11.41 40.36 4.07
C GLY A 546 -11.13 38.98 4.69
N GLU A 547 -10.98 38.88 6.02
CA GLU A 547 -10.74 37.61 6.71
C GLU A 547 -12.02 37.09 7.39
N CYS A 548 -12.41 35.85 7.09
CA CYS A 548 -13.48 35.15 7.78
C CYS A 548 -12.89 34.00 8.63
N TRP A 549 -13.18 34.00 9.93
CA TRP A 549 -12.67 33.00 10.87
C TRP A 549 -13.81 32.14 11.41
N ILE A 550 -13.67 30.83 11.21
CA ILE A 550 -14.67 29.82 11.58
C ILE A 550 -14.03 28.81 12.53
N TYR A 551 -14.71 28.49 13.63
CA TYR A 551 -14.29 27.49 14.60
C TYR A 551 -15.31 26.34 14.68
N LEU A 552 -14.81 25.11 14.71
CA LEU A 552 -15.61 23.90 14.93
C LEU A 552 -15.03 23.14 16.13
N ASN A 553 -15.86 22.98 17.17
CA ASN A 553 -15.48 22.36 18.43
C ASN A 553 -15.44 20.82 18.37
N GLY A 554 -14.90 20.22 19.42
CA GLY A 554 -14.89 18.79 19.64
C GLY A 554 -16.05 18.25 20.47
N VAL A 555 -15.92 16.98 20.85
CA VAL A 555 -16.85 16.28 21.76
C VAL A 555 -16.99 16.95 23.11
N SER A 556 -18.13 16.73 23.75
CA SER A 556 -18.36 17.12 25.13
C SER A 556 -18.27 18.63 25.37
N VAL A 557 -18.59 19.45 24.36
CA VAL A 557 -18.59 20.91 24.45
C VAL A 557 -20.02 21.44 24.28
N GLY A 558 -20.60 21.88 25.40
CA GLY A 558 -21.87 22.62 25.40
C GLY A 558 -21.71 24.08 24.98
N ARG A 559 -22.82 24.83 24.93
CA ARG A 559 -22.86 26.24 24.51
C ARG A 559 -21.92 27.12 25.32
N HIS A 560 -21.86 26.92 26.63
CA HIS A 560 -21.02 27.74 27.51
C HIS A 560 -19.52 27.58 27.18
N TRP A 561 -19.03 26.34 27.08
CA TRP A 561 -17.63 26.09 26.73
C TRP A 561 -17.30 26.52 25.31
N LEU A 562 -18.22 26.33 24.36
CA LEU A 562 -18.04 26.84 23.00
C LEU A 562 -17.90 28.37 22.99
N GLN A 563 -18.75 29.10 23.72
CA GLN A 563 -18.62 30.55 23.83
C GLN A 563 -17.27 30.96 24.43
N SER A 564 -16.84 30.29 25.51
CA SER A 564 -15.53 30.52 26.11
C SER A 564 -14.38 30.24 25.12
N ASN A 565 -14.49 29.21 24.26
CA ASN A 565 -13.51 28.93 23.22
C ASN A 565 -13.48 30.06 22.17
N LEU A 566 -14.64 30.52 21.70
CA LEU A 566 -14.74 31.63 20.74
C LEU A 566 -14.16 32.92 21.29
N ASP A 567 -14.45 33.24 22.55
CA ASP A 567 -13.98 34.46 23.19
C ASP A 567 -12.46 34.44 23.40
N LEU A 568 -11.90 33.30 23.81
CA LEU A 568 -10.43 33.18 23.93
C LEU A 568 -9.74 33.22 22.57
N LEU A 569 -10.29 32.56 21.53
CA LEU A 569 -9.76 32.65 20.17
C LEU A 569 -9.80 34.09 19.66
N ALA A 570 -10.92 34.80 19.87
CA ALA A 570 -11.07 36.20 19.48
C ALA A 570 -10.08 37.11 20.22
N LEU A 571 -9.84 36.88 21.52
CA LEU A 571 -8.82 37.60 22.29
C LEU A 571 -7.40 37.35 21.77
N THR A 572 -7.08 36.09 21.47
CA THR A 572 -5.74 35.67 21.03
C THR A 572 -5.39 36.23 19.66
N PHE A 573 -6.28 36.10 18.68
CA PHE A 573 -6.03 36.49 17.29
C PHE A 573 -6.55 37.88 16.94
N ARG A 574 -7.32 38.51 17.84
CA ARG A 574 -7.95 39.83 17.63
C ARG A 574 -8.80 39.85 16.36
N ARG A 575 -9.60 38.80 16.17
CA ARG A 575 -10.55 38.64 15.06
C ARG A 575 -11.91 38.21 15.59
N PRO A 576 -13.02 38.64 14.97
CA PRO A 576 -14.32 38.04 15.24
C PRO A 576 -14.29 36.58 14.78
N ILE A 577 -14.73 35.67 15.65
CA ILE A 577 -14.76 34.23 15.34
C ILE A 577 -16.21 33.76 15.31
N THR A 578 -16.57 33.02 14.27
CA THR A 578 -17.87 32.36 14.14
C THR A 578 -17.72 30.89 14.52
N GLY A 579 -18.38 30.44 15.56
CA GLY A 579 -18.40 29.04 15.98
C GLY A 579 -19.57 28.28 15.37
N VAL A 580 -19.30 27.19 14.67
CA VAL A 580 -20.35 26.22 14.32
C VAL A 580 -20.38 25.15 15.41
N HIS A 581 -21.54 24.98 16.04
CA HIS A 581 -21.65 24.17 17.24
C HIS A 581 -21.83 22.69 16.89
N ASN A 582 -20.80 21.87 17.15
CA ASN A 582 -20.97 20.43 17.26
C ASN A 582 -21.57 20.11 18.64
N ARG A 583 -22.85 19.73 18.66
CA ARG A 583 -23.63 19.56 19.89
C ARG A 583 -23.26 18.28 20.62
N THR A 584 -23.15 18.36 21.94
CA THR A 584 -22.85 17.19 22.78
C THR A 584 -24.12 16.50 23.27
N TYR A 585 -24.14 15.17 23.16
CA TYR A 585 -25.11 14.30 23.82
C TYR A 585 -24.51 13.62 25.06
N GLY A 586 -23.35 14.09 25.53
CA GLY A 586 -22.58 13.50 26.62
C GLY A 586 -21.42 12.65 26.11
N ILE A 587 -20.38 12.54 26.94
CA ILE A 587 -19.08 11.95 26.56
C ILE A 587 -19.22 10.57 25.90
N LEU A 588 -20.07 9.68 26.43
CA LEU A 588 -20.18 8.32 25.90
C LEU A 588 -20.85 8.27 24.52
N PHE A 589 -21.94 9.00 24.33
CA PHE A 589 -22.63 9.04 23.05
C PHE A 589 -21.87 9.85 22.00
N ASP A 590 -21.17 10.90 22.42
CA ASP A 590 -20.25 11.64 21.55
C ASP A 590 -19.09 10.76 21.06
N LEU A 591 -18.49 9.95 21.94
CA LEU A 591 -17.46 8.99 21.53
C LEU A 591 -18.00 7.94 20.53
N LEU A 592 -19.24 7.49 20.71
CA LEU A 592 -19.89 6.60 19.76
C LEU A 592 -20.11 7.30 18.41
N GLN A 593 -20.62 8.53 18.43
CA GLN A 593 -20.80 9.35 17.22
C GLN A 593 -19.46 9.58 16.50
N CYS A 594 -18.40 9.91 17.23
CA CYS A 594 -17.04 10.07 16.72
C CYS A 594 -16.56 8.83 15.95
N ILE A 595 -16.76 7.63 16.51
CA ILE A 595 -16.44 6.36 15.84
C ILE A 595 -17.27 6.18 14.57
N LEU A 596 -18.57 6.50 14.61
CA LEU A 596 -19.47 6.39 13.46
C LEU A 596 -19.05 7.35 12.33
N GLU A 597 -18.80 8.61 12.64
CA GLU A 597 -18.33 9.62 11.68
C GLU A 597 -17.01 9.20 11.04
N ARG A 598 -16.03 8.78 11.86
CA ARG A 598 -14.67 8.44 11.42
C ARG A 598 -14.58 7.19 10.52
N TYR A 599 -15.49 6.21 10.68
CA TYR A 599 -15.41 4.92 9.96
C TYR A 599 -16.53 4.67 8.96
N PHE A 600 -17.72 5.19 9.22
CA PHE A 600 -18.86 5.03 8.32
C PHE A 600 -19.08 6.26 7.45
N LEU A 601 -18.27 7.32 7.62
CA LEU A 601 -18.41 8.59 6.90
C LEU A 601 -19.82 9.16 7.04
N TYR A 602 -20.40 8.97 8.23
CA TYR A 602 -21.76 9.40 8.52
C TYR A 602 -21.77 10.91 8.73
N ALA A 603 -22.21 11.65 7.71
CA ALA A 603 -22.32 13.09 7.81
C ALA A 603 -23.54 13.52 8.63
N THR A 604 -23.31 13.84 9.89
CA THR A 604 -24.26 14.42 10.84
C THR A 604 -24.78 15.78 10.38
N VAL A 605 -25.82 16.27 11.05
CA VAL A 605 -26.43 17.57 10.76
C VAL A 605 -25.41 18.69 10.95
N ASP A 606 -24.56 18.58 11.97
CA ASP A 606 -23.54 19.58 12.31
C ASP A 606 -22.46 19.68 11.23
N ILE A 607 -22.03 18.54 10.65
CA ILE A 607 -21.13 18.51 9.48
C ILE A 607 -21.75 19.22 8.28
N ARG A 608 -23.02 18.91 7.97
CA ARG A 608 -23.72 19.49 6.81
C ARG A 608 -23.91 21.00 6.95
N ARG A 609 -24.23 21.46 8.16
CA ARG A 609 -24.35 22.88 8.47
C ARG A 609 -23.00 23.59 8.40
N SER A 610 -21.96 22.99 9.00
CA SER A 610 -20.59 23.50 8.94
C SER A 610 -20.11 23.64 7.51
N TYR A 611 -20.33 22.63 6.68
CA TYR A 611 -20.07 22.68 5.25
C TYR A 611 -20.78 23.86 4.58
N GLY A 612 -22.08 24.06 4.87
CA GLY A 612 -22.85 25.19 4.33
C GLY A 612 -22.26 26.55 4.70
N THR A 613 -21.91 26.75 5.98
CA THR A 613 -21.28 27.99 6.48
C THR A 613 -19.92 28.23 5.84
N ILE A 614 -19.06 27.20 5.78
CA ILE A 614 -17.71 27.31 5.20
C ILE A 614 -17.78 27.56 3.70
N LYS A 615 -18.66 26.87 2.98
CA LYS A 615 -18.87 27.07 1.55
C LYS A 615 -19.37 28.48 1.25
N ALA A 616 -20.34 28.99 2.03
CA ALA A 616 -20.83 30.35 1.88
C ALA A 616 -19.70 31.37 2.11
N ALA A 617 -18.89 31.18 3.16
CA ALA A 617 -17.75 32.06 3.43
C ALA A 617 -16.69 32.04 2.31
N LEU A 618 -16.43 30.89 1.69
CA LEU A 618 -15.48 30.77 0.58
C LEU A 618 -15.97 31.43 -0.71
N LEU A 619 -17.28 31.36 -0.97
CA LEU A 619 -17.92 31.94 -2.16
C LEU A 619 -18.13 33.46 -2.05
N GLU A 620 -18.15 34.01 -0.84
CA GLU A 620 -18.30 35.44 -0.61
C GLU A 620 -17.11 36.21 -1.23
N PRO A 621 -17.35 37.15 -2.17
CA PRO A 621 -16.28 37.87 -2.85
C PRO A 621 -15.47 38.78 -1.92
N GLU A 622 -16.08 39.30 -0.85
CA GLU A 622 -15.41 40.14 0.14
C GLU A 622 -14.38 39.37 0.99
N ASN A 623 -14.53 38.05 1.07
CA ASN A 623 -13.59 37.21 1.80
C ASN A 623 -12.41 36.84 0.88
N GLU A 624 -11.26 37.42 1.18
CA GLU A 624 -9.97 37.07 0.58
C GLU A 624 -9.33 35.85 1.25
N LYS A 625 -9.68 35.62 2.53
CA LYS A 625 -9.11 34.56 3.36
C LYS A 625 -10.17 33.95 4.26
N VAL A 626 -10.26 32.62 4.28
CA VAL A 626 -11.13 31.86 5.19
C VAL A 626 -10.27 30.97 6.08
N VAL A 627 -10.31 31.21 7.38
CA VAL A 627 -9.57 30.44 8.39
C VAL A 627 -10.51 29.49 9.10
N LEU A 628 -10.24 28.19 8.99
CA LEU A 628 -10.98 27.13 9.65
C LEU A 628 -10.15 26.54 10.80
N ILE A 629 -10.61 26.74 12.04
CA ILE A 629 -10.01 26.18 13.24
C ILE A 629 -10.83 24.98 13.70
N LEU A 630 -10.16 23.85 13.90
CA LEU A 630 -10.78 22.57 14.24
C LEU A 630 -10.17 22.04 15.55
N HIS A 631 -10.99 21.55 16.47
CA HIS A 631 -10.50 20.94 17.71
C HIS A 631 -11.04 19.52 17.89
N SER A 632 -10.17 18.58 18.28
CA SER A 632 -10.58 17.19 18.61
C SER A 632 -11.37 16.50 17.49
N GLN A 633 -12.62 16.08 17.74
CA GLN A 633 -13.55 15.53 16.72
C GLN A 633 -13.83 16.50 15.58
N GLY A 634 -13.79 17.82 15.81
CA GLY A 634 -13.90 18.80 14.74
C GLY A 634 -12.85 18.59 13.63
N GLY A 635 -11.72 17.93 13.93
CA GLY A 635 -10.77 17.45 12.91
C GLY A 635 -11.34 16.39 11.97
N ILE A 636 -12.11 15.42 12.50
CA ILE A 636 -12.79 14.38 11.69
C ILE A 636 -13.83 15.05 10.78
N GLU A 637 -14.66 15.91 11.36
CA GLU A 637 -15.68 16.66 10.64
C GLU A 637 -15.08 17.55 9.57
N GLY A 638 -14.05 18.33 9.91
CA GLY A 638 -13.35 19.21 8.99
C GLY A 638 -12.62 18.46 7.87
N GLY A 639 -12.10 17.26 8.13
CA GLY A 639 -11.56 16.38 7.08
C GLY A 639 -12.64 15.96 6.07
N MET A 640 -13.83 15.58 6.53
CA MET A 640 -14.95 15.26 5.64
C MET A 640 -15.46 16.49 4.87
N ILE A 641 -15.55 17.65 5.53
CA ILE A 641 -15.93 18.92 4.89
C ILE A 641 -14.90 19.28 3.81
N LEU A 642 -13.61 19.13 4.11
CA LEU A 642 -12.51 19.36 3.18
C LEU A 642 -12.66 18.49 1.92
N ASP A 643 -12.95 17.20 2.09
CA ASP A 643 -13.17 16.27 0.97
C ASP A 643 -14.35 16.69 0.09
N TRP A 644 -15.43 17.23 0.68
CA TRP A 644 -16.57 17.74 -0.08
C TRP A 644 -16.24 19.02 -0.84
N VAL A 645 -15.58 20.00 -0.20
CA VAL A 645 -15.22 21.24 -0.90
C VAL A 645 -14.15 21.00 -1.98
N LEU A 646 -13.24 20.05 -1.78
CA LEU A 646 -12.29 19.61 -2.82
C LEU A 646 -12.99 18.96 -4.02
N GLY A 647 -14.13 18.31 -3.80
CA GLY A 647 -14.94 17.70 -4.86
C GLY A 647 -15.86 18.69 -5.60
N GLU A 648 -16.19 19.82 -5.00
CA GLU A 648 -17.20 20.75 -5.53
C GLU A 648 -16.68 22.13 -5.95
N LEU A 649 -15.66 22.67 -5.29
CA LEU A 649 -15.17 24.03 -5.53
C LEU A 649 -13.90 24.04 -6.39
N PRO A 650 -13.73 25.05 -7.26
CA PRO A 650 -12.52 25.20 -8.04
C PRO A 650 -11.33 25.67 -7.16
N ARG A 651 -10.11 25.43 -7.64
CA ARG A 651 -8.87 25.59 -6.85
C ARG A 651 -8.56 27.04 -6.47
N ASP A 652 -8.95 27.99 -7.30
CA ASP A 652 -8.82 29.43 -7.04
C ASP A 652 -9.59 29.83 -5.78
N ILE A 653 -10.81 29.32 -5.61
CA ILE A 653 -11.62 29.56 -4.40
C ILE A 653 -11.02 28.83 -3.20
N LEU A 654 -10.59 27.57 -3.39
CA LEU A 654 -9.96 26.78 -2.33
C LEU A 654 -8.63 27.37 -1.85
N SER A 655 -7.93 28.15 -2.67
CA SER A 655 -6.68 28.80 -2.27
C SER A 655 -6.85 29.83 -1.15
N LYS A 656 -8.08 30.32 -0.92
CA LYS A 656 -8.45 31.20 0.19
C LYS A 656 -8.49 30.47 1.54
N LEU A 657 -8.58 29.14 1.54
CA LEU A 657 -8.81 28.33 2.74
C LEU A 657 -7.49 28.02 3.47
N GLU A 658 -7.46 28.31 4.77
CA GLU A 658 -6.44 27.85 5.70
C GLU A 658 -7.06 27.03 6.82
N ILE A 659 -6.47 25.87 7.14
CA ILE A 659 -6.99 24.93 8.13
C ILE A 659 -5.98 24.74 9.25
N TYR A 660 -6.44 24.93 10.48
CA TYR A 660 -5.63 24.77 11.70
C TYR A 660 -6.31 23.79 12.64
N THR A 661 -5.67 22.68 12.97
CA THR A 661 -6.28 21.67 13.86
C THR A 661 -5.54 21.56 15.19
N PHE A 662 -6.26 21.44 16.30
CA PHE A 662 -5.72 21.24 17.64
C PHE A 662 -6.18 19.89 18.20
N GLY A 663 -5.22 19.00 18.52
CA GLY A 663 -5.52 17.67 19.07
C GLY A 663 -6.42 16.82 18.18
N SER A 664 -6.27 16.92 16.86
CA SER A 664 -7.19 16.34 15.89
C SER A 664 -7.37 14.83 16.05
N ALA A 665 -8.63 14.40 16.14
CA ALA A 665 -9.03 12.99 16.19
C ALA A 665 -9.14 12.36 14.79
N ALA A 666 -8.85 13.09 13.72
CA ALA A 666 -8.95 12.57 12.35
C ALA A 666 -7.92 11.47 12.07
N ASN A 667 -8.29 10.51 11.22
CA ASN A 667 -7.40 9.45 10.73
C ASN A 667 -6.82 9.73 9.34
N HIS A 668 -7.22 10.84 8.72
CA HIS A 668 -6.67 11.35 7.47
C HIS A 668 -7.02 12.83 7.28
N PHE A 669 -6.25 13.52 6.43
CA PHE A 669 -6.51 14.87 5.92
C PHE A 669 -5.95 14.95 4.50
N ASN A 670 -6.78 15.23 3.50
CA ASN A 670 -6.39 15.21 2.09
C ASN A 670 -6.00 16.60 1.58
N ASN A 671 -4.90 16.70 0.82
CA ASN A 671 -4.51 17.92 0.11
C ASN A 671 -3.70 17.56 -1.16
N PRO A 672 -4.36 17.27 -2.30
CA PRO A 672 -3.69 16.73 -3.48
C PRO A 672 -2.69 17.73 -4.10
N GLN A 673 -1.40 17.40 -4.06
CA GLN A 673 -0.32 18.20 -4.63
C GLN A 673 -0.36 18.25 -6.18
N THR A 674 0.01 19.38 -6.77
CA THR A 674 0.04 19.61 -8.24
C THR A 674 1.42 19.51 -8.88
N SER A 675 2.47 19.16 -8.12
CA SER A 675 3.82 19.02 -8.67
C SER A 675 3.98 17.69 -9.41
N THR A 676 3.55 17.66 -10.67
CA THR A 676 4.19 16.83 -11.67
C THR A 676 5.63 17.31 -11.84
N SER A 677 6.58 16.66 -11.16
CA SER A 677 8.01 16.63 -11.55
C SER A 677 8.22 15.81 -12.83
N ALA A 678 7.30 16.00 -13.77
CA ALA A 678 7.17 15.37 -15.07
C ALA A 678 6.79 16.47 -16.07
N SER A 679 7.61 17.50 -16.20
CA SER A 679 7.55 18.39 -17.37
C SER A 679 8.91 19.05 -17.63
N SER A 680 9.54 18.62 -18.71
CA SER A 680 10.67 19.26 -19.36
C SER A 680 10.17 20.36 -20.32
N PHE A 681 9.42 21.33 -19.80
CA PHE A 681 9.05 22.55 -20.52
C PHE A 681 9.10 23.75 -19.56
N PRO A 682 9.77 24.86 -19.91
CA PRO A 682 9.70 26.09 -19.12
C PRO A 682 8.38 26.80 -19.45
N SER A 683 7.32 26.49 -18.71
CA SER A 683 6.10 27.29 -18.73
C SER A 683 6.07 28.23 -17.53
N SER A 684 6.17 29.53 -17.82
CA SER A 684 6.06 30.68 -16.92
C SER A 684 4.64 30.89 -16.34
N PHE A 685 3.90 29.82 -16.04
CA PHE A 685 2.64 29.90 -15.30
C PHE A 685 2.91 29.61 -13.84
N ALA A 686 2.70 30.63 -13.01
CA ALA A 686 2.89 30.62 -11.58
C ALA A 686 2.30 29.37 -10.92
N SER A 687 3.09 28.71 -10.09
CA SER A 687 2.66 27.70 -9.12
C SER A 687 1.48 28.22 -8.31
N SER A 688 0.26 27.76 -8.60
CA SER A 688 -0.92 28.12 -7.80
C SER A 688 -0.85 27.43 -6.42
N PRO A 689 -1.15 28.14 -5.32
CA PRO A 689 -0.92 27.63 -3.97
C PRO A 689 -1.95 26.56 -3.56
N ASN A 690 -1.47 25.45 -2.98
CA ASN A 690 -2.31 24.45 -2.31
C ASN A 690 -2.98 25.04 -1.05
N ILE A 691 -4.05 24.40 -0.57
CA ILE A 691 -4.71 24.73 0.71
C ILE A 691 -3.65 24.69 1.82
N HIS A 692 -3.63 25.71 2.69
CA HIS A 692 -2.67 25.75 3.79
C HIS A 692 -3.21 24.96 4.98
N ILE A 693 -2.46 23.96 5.47
CA ILE A 693 -2.89 23.08 6.57
C ILE A 693 -1.79 22.94 7.61
N GLU A 694 -2.13 23.22 8.87
CA GLU A 694 -1.26 23.02 10.04
C GLU A 694 -2.00 22.27 11.16
N HIS A 695 -1.27 21.40 11.86
CA HIS A 695 -1.80 20.57 12.93
C HIS A 695 -0.97 20.72 14.19
N PHE A 696 -1.60 21.00 15.32
CA PHE A 696 -0.99 21.14 16.64
C PHE A 696 -1.35 19.94 17.51
N ALA A 697 -0.34 19.28 18.07
CA ALA A 697 -0.50 18.07 18.86
C ALA A 697 0.44 18.03 20.07
N HIS A 698 -0.08 17.51 21.18
CA HIS A 698 0.71 17.20 22.38
C HIS A 698 1.08 15.72 22.43
N THR A 699 2.32 15.41 22.81
CA THR A 699 2.82 14.01 22.81
C THR A 699 2.11 13.08 23.78
N ALA A 700 1.53 13.60 24.87
CA ALA A 700 0.79 12.84 25.88
C ALA A 700 -0.74 13.08 25.83
N ASP A 701 -1.24 13.85 24.86
CA ASP A 701 -2.68 13.95 24.60
C ASP A 701 -3.20 12.65 23.97
N PHE A 702 -4.10 11.96 24.67
CA PHE A 702 -4.73 10.73 24.21
C PHE A 702 -5.35 10.88 22.80
N VAL A 703 -6.09 11.96 22.56
CA VAL A 703 -6.84 12.14 21.31
C VAL A 703 -5.87 12.42 20.16
N ALA A 704 -4.85 13.25 20.38
CA ALA A 704 -3.80 13.48 19.40
C ALA A 704 -3.03 12.18 19.07
N ARG A 705 -2.75 11.34 20.07
CA ARG A 705 -2.12 10.02 19.89
C ARG A 705 -3.02 9.02 19.17
N TRP A 706 -4.34 9.12 19.34
CA TRP A 706 -5.33 8.27 18.70
C TRP A 706 -5.72 8.76 17.29
N GLY A 707 -5.44 10.03 16.99
CA GLY A 707 -5.64 10.67 15.69
C GLY A 707 -4.32 11.09 15.06
N VAL A 708 -4.11 12.40 14.92
CA VAL A 708 -3.03 13.00 14.11
C VAL A 708 -1.66 12.34 14.29
N LEU A 709 -1.19 12.11 15.52
CA LEU A 709 0.16 11.56 15.75
C LEU A 709 0.32 10.11 15.28
N HIS A 710 -0.76 9.31 15.31
CA HIS A 710 -0.71 7.93 14.82
C HIS A 710 -0.69 7.90 13.30
N PHE A 711 -1.58 8.66 12.66
CA PHE A 711 -1.75 8.64 11.19
C PHE A 711 -0.79 9.57 10.45
N SER A 712 -0.09 10.47 11.13
CA SER A 712 1.04 11.21 10.55
C SER A 712 2.37 10.45 10.67
N SER A 713 2.38 9.26 11.27
CA SER A 713 3.59 8.45 11.42
C SER A 713 4.02 7.80 10.09
N PRO A 714 5.31 7.45 9.93
CA PRO A 714 5.81 6.81 8.71
C PRO A 714 5.11 5.49 8.35
N ALA A 715 4.46 4.84 9.32
CA ALA A 715 3.66 3.64 9.09
C ALA A 715 2.44 3.90 8.18
N PHE A 716 1.98 5.15 8.08
CA PHE A 716 0.79 5.54 7.33
C PHE A 716 1.13 6.64 6.30
N PRO A 717 1.91 6.33 5.25
CA PRO A 717 2.32 7.34 4.27
C PRO A 717 1.09 7.93 3.57
N ASN A 718 1.16 9.24 3.29
CA ASN A 718 0.13 10.00 2.56
C ASN A 718 -1.27 10.02 3.20
N ARG A 719 -1.39 9.73 4.50
CA ARG A 719 -2.68 9.81 5.21
C ARG A 719 -2.98 11.20 5.74
N TYR A 720 -1.96 11.99 6.07
CA TYR A 720 -2.14 13.24 6.81
C TYR A 720 -1.33 14.38 6.17
N ALA A 721 -2.00 15.19 5.34
CA ALA A 721 -1.37 16.30 4.63
C ALA A 721 -1.19 17.53 5.52
N GLY A 722 -0.11 18.29 5.30
CA GLY A 722 0.18 19.51 6.06
C GLY A 722 1.25 19.34 7.16
N LYS A 723 1.64 20.48 7.75
CA LYS A 723 2.70 20.53 8.78
C LYS A 723 2.13 20.09 10.12
N VAL A 724 2.83 19.20 10.81
CA VAL A 724 2.44 18.74 12.15
C VAL A 724 3.44 19.30 13.17
N PHE A 725 2.95 20.19 14.03
CA PHE A 725 3.66 20.76 15.17
C PHE A 725 3.40 19.92 16.41
N VAL A 726 4.44 19.26 16.90
CA VAL A 726 4.38 18.35 18.05
C VAL A 726 5.12 18.98 19.22
N ARG A 727 4.38 19.24 20.32
CA ARG A 727 4.94 19.74 21.58
C ARG A 727 4.99 18.63 22.61
N GLU A 728 6.07 18.59 23.38
CA GLU A 728 6.13 17.75 24.58
C GLU A 728 5.19 18.29 25.66
N GLY A 729 4.16 17.52 26.01
CA GLY A 729 3.14 17.94 26.97
C GLY A 729 1.91 17.03 26.99
N SER A 730 1.04 17.24 27.98
CA SER A 730 -0.28 16.59 28.10
C SER A 730 -1.41 17.61 28.01
N GLY A 731 -2.65 17.12 28.04
CA GLY A 731 -3.85 17.95 28.06
C GLY A 731 -4.45 18.11 26.67
N HIS A 732 -5.78 18.03 26.60
CA HIS A 732 -6.54 18.02 25.36
C HIS A 732 -7.48 19.22 25.15
N LEU A 733 -7.99 19.80 26.24
CA LEU A 733 -8.95 20.93 26.20
C LEU A 733 -8.42 22.14 25.43
N MET A 734 -9.29 22.79 24.65
CA MET A 734 -8.91 23.81 23.69
C MET A 734 -8.31 25.05 24.36
N ASN A 735 -9.01 25.63 25.34
CA ASN A 735 -8.55 26.86 25.98
C ASN A 735 -7.39 26.58 26.93
N MET A 736 -7.62 25.68 27.89
CA MET A 736 -6.68 25.45 28.98
C MET A 736 -5.35 24.84 28.52
N HIS A 737 -5.40 23.84 27.63
CA HIS A 737 -4.21 23.05 27.29
C HIS A 737 -3.56 23.49 25.98
N TYR A 738 -4.33 23.81 24.94
CA TYR A 738 -3.76 24.24 23.66
C TYR A 738 -3.51 25.75 23.62
N LEU A 739 -4.56 26.58 23.67
CA LEU A 739 -4.42 28.03 23.51
C LEU A 739 -3.61 28.68 24.64
N GLY A 740 -3.95 28.38 25.90
CA GLY A 740 -3.26 28.94 27.06
C GLY A 740 -1.76 28.60 27.13
N VAL A 741 -1.35 27.54 26.43
CA VAL A 741 0.05 27.10 26.42
C VAL A 741 0.80 27.53 25.17
N LEU A 742 0.22 27.37 23.97
CA LEU A 742 0.87 27.76 22.71
C LEU A 742 0.81 29.28 22.46
N PHE A 743 -0.21 29.95 22.99
CA PHE A 743 -0.45 31.38 22.83
C PHE A 743 -0.74 32.04 24.19
N PRO A 744 0.20 31.98 25.15
CA PRO A 744 -0.03 32.51 26.49
C PRO A 744 -0.30 34.02 26.43
N LEU A 745 -1.42 34.45 27.02
CA LEU A 745 -1.78 35.86 27.09
C LEU A 745 -1.14 36.52 28.32
N ARG A 746 -0.27 37.53 28.11
CA ARG A 746 0.24 38.43 29.15
C ARG A 746 -0.17 39.85 28.81
N GLU A 747 -0.79 40.55 29.76
CA GLU A 747 -1.29 41.93 29.59
C GLU A 747 -2.21 42.13 28.36
N GLY A 748 -2.98 41.10 28.01
CA GLY A 748 -3.89 41.13 26.86
C GLY A 748 -3.20 40.98 25.49
N LYS A 749 -1.93 40.58 25.45
CA LYS A 749 -1.19 40.24 24.22
C LYS A 749 -0.66 38.81 24.31
N VAL A 750 -0.48 38.17 23.16
CA VAL A 750 0.21 36.89 23.08
C VAL A 750 1.68 37.16 23.37
N ASP A 751 2.22 36.50 24.40
CA ASP A 751 3.62 36.64 24.77
C ASP A 751 4.52 35.82 23.82
N ASP A 752 5.64 36.42 23.40
CA ASP A 752 6.59 35.83 22.44
C ASP A 752 7.42 34.69 23.07
N GLY A 753 7.31 34.46 24.38
CA GLY A 753 8.14 33.54 25.17
C GLY A 753 7.50 32.19 25.57
N ASP A 754 8.33 31.14 25.55
CA ASP A 754 8.20 29.81 26.15
C ASP A 754 7.12 28.84 25.59
N GLY A 755 6.00 29.32 25.06
CA GLY A 755 4.91 28.44 24.59
C GLY A 755 5.29 27.46 23.46
N TRP A 756 6.26 27.87 22.64
CA TRP A 756 6.80 27.10 21.51
C TRP A 756 8.13 26.41 21.81
N GLU A 757 8.60 26.49 23.05
CA GLU A 757 9.78 25.75 23.49
C GLU A 757 9.49 24.24 23.47
N GLY A 758 10.43 23.45 22.97
CA GLY A 758 10.24 22.00 22.80
C GLY A 758 9.26 21.58 21.71
N VAL A 759 8.70 22.51 20.91
CA VAL A 759 7.89 22.17 19.73
C VAL A 759 8.81 21.72 18.59
N SER A 760 8.44 20.62 17.95
CA SER A 760 9.08 20.09 16.75
C SER A 760 8.11 20.13 15.57
N VAL A 761 8.64 20.34 14.36
CA VAL A 761 7.86 20.33 13.11
C VAL A 761 8.17 19.06 12.35
N LEU A 762 7.14 18.30 12.01
CA LEU A 762 7.22 17.17 11.09
C LEU A 762 6.73 17.64 9.72
N GLU A 763 7.61 17.77 8.74
CA GLU A 763 7.25 18.12 7.35
C GLU A 763 6.95 16.86 6.53
N GLU A 764 6.19 17.01 5.44
CA GLU A 764 5.71 15.90 4.61
C GLU A 764 6.87 15.12 3.95
N GLY A 765 7.95 15.80 3.55
CA GLY A 765 9.14 15.19 2.94
C GLY A 765 10.09 14.48 3.92
N ASP A 766 10.10 14.86 5.20
CA ASP A 766 10.93 14.22 6.23
C ASP A 766 10.33 12.87 6.68
N ARG A 767 9.07 12.58 6.32
CA ARG A 767 8.33 11.37 6.71
C ARG A 767 8.57 10.16 5.80
N GLU A 768 9.12 10.36 4.59
CA GLU A 768 9.41 9.28 3.63
C GLU A 768 10.82 8.68 3.76
N GLY A 769 11.68 9.22 4.64
CA GLY A 769 13.11 8.92 4.68
C GLY A 769 13.65 8.06 5.84
N VAL A 770 12.82 7.58 6.77
CA VAL A 770 13.32 6.99 8.03
C VAL A 770 12.94 5.52 8.18
N ASN A 771 13.85 4.64 7.76
CA ASN A 771 13.90 3.26 8.24
C ASN A 771 14.63 3.22 9.59
N GLY A 772 13.89 2.92 10.65
CA GLY A 772 14.45 2.56 11.95
C GLY A 772 13.90 3.38 13.09
N ILE A 773 13.25 2.71 14.04
CA ILE A 773 13.10 3.21 15.41
C ILE A 773 14.51 3.24 15.99
N GLY A 774 15.11 4.41 15.93
CA GLY A 774 16.27 4.84 16.69
C GLY A 774 16.00 6.30 17.03
N ASP A 775 16.09 6.60 18.32
CA ASP A 775 16.00 7.95 18.88
C ASP A 775 16.79 8.96 18.02
N GLU A 776 16.27 10.18 17.86
CA GLU A 776 16.78 11.29 17.02
C GLU A 776 16.18 11.43 15.60
N GLY A 777 14.86 11.66 15.53
CA GLY A 777 14.24 12.36 14.41
C GLY A 777 14.74 13.81 14.35
N ARG A 778 15.35 14.19 13.22
CA ARG A 778 15.97 15.50 12.93
C ARG A 778 14.91 16.60 12.71
N GLY A 779 14.00 16.81 13.65
CA GLY A 779 13.08 17.96 13.65
C GLY A 779 13.83 19.23 14.05
N LYS A 780 13.48 20.39 13.45
CA LYS A 780 13.95 21.69 13.93
C LYS A 780 13.35 21.93 15.32
N LYS A 781 14.18 21.82 16.37
CA LYS A 781 13.78 21.96 17.78
C LYS A 781 14.13 23.37 18.30
N GLY A 782 13.15 24.05 18.92
CA GLY A 782 13.34 25.24 19.75
C GLY A 782 13.70 26.54 19.01
N ALA A 783 13.38 27.68 19.65
CA ALA A 783 13.62 29.07 19.24
C ALA A 783 13.45 29.39 17.73
N GLY A 784 12.26 29.87 17.35
CA GLY A 784 11.95 30.27 15.98
C GLY A 784 10.96 29.36 15.24
N VAL A 785 10.48 28.28 15.89
CA VAL A 785 9.40 27.41 15.36
C VAL A 785 8.10 28.20 15.11
N ASN A 786 7.80 29.18 15.98
CA ASN A 786 6.70 30.12 15.81
C ASN A 786 6.75 30.89 14.47
N LYS A 787 7.94 31.17 13.92
CA LYS A 787 8.10 31.80 12.59
C LYS A 787 7.71 30.90 11.43
N PHE A 788 7.56 29.58 11.65
CA PHE A 788 7.14 28.63 10.63
C PHE A 788 5.62 28.44 10.56
N SER A 789 4.88 28.84 11.59
CA SER A 789 3.42 28.78 11.61
C SER A 789 2.81 30.09 11.10
N ARG A 790 1.92 29.99 10.12
CA ARG A 790 1.13 31.14 9.66
C ARG A 790 0.12 31.61 10.70
N LEU A 791 -0.36 30.70 11.56
CA LEU A 791 -1.27 31.03 12.65
C LEU A 791 -0.63 31.96 13.66
N TRP A 792 0.66 31.73 13.99
CA TRP A 792 1.42 32.64 14.85
C TRP A 792 1.58 34.02 14.22
N GLY A 793 1.89 34.07 12.92
CA GLY A 793 2.02 35.33 12.17
C GLY A 793 0.71 36.14 12.07
N ALA A 794 -0.44 35.54 12.39
CA ALA A 794 -1.72 36.24 12.49
C ALA A 794 -1.87 37.04 13.80
N THR A 795 -0.97 36.87 14.77
CA THR A 795 -0.98 37.66 16.02
C THR A 795 -0.43 39.08 15.75
N PRO A 796 -1.08 40.14 16.24
CA PRO A 796 -0.67 41.52 15.94
C PRO A 796 0.68 41.88 16.59
N PRO A 797 1.57 42.61 15.88
CA PRO A 797 2.87 43.02 16.42
C PRO A 797 2.73 43.98 17.60
N LEU A 798 3.83 44.12 18.36
CA LEU A 798 4.02 44.94 19.56
C LEU A 798 3.86 46.45 19.29
N VAL A 799 2.70 46.90 18.81
CA VAL A 799 2.34 48.31 18.77
C VAL A 799 1.67 48.64 20.11
N LEU A 800 2.28 49.56 20.85
CA LEU A 800 1.73 50.15 22.06
C LEU A 800 0.44 50.89 21.66
N ILE A 801 -0.72 50.34 22.02
CA ILE A 801 -1.93 51.14 22.17
C ILE A 801 -2.40 50.92 23.61
N LEU A 802 -2.19 51.97 24.40
CA LEU A 802 -2.73 52.15 25.74
C LEU A 802 -4.25 51.87 25.72
N ALA A 803 -4.68 50.77 26.32
CA ALA A 803 -6.10 50.55 26.62
C ALA A 803 -6.25 49.73 27.91
N HIS A 804 -6.06 50.44 29.02
CA HIS A 804 -6.57 50.24 30.38
C HIS A 804 -6.37 48.87 31.07
N PRO A 805 -5.64 48.80 32.21
CA PRO A 805 -5.51 47.62 33.08
C PRO A 805 -6.82 47.03 33.62
N ASN A 806 -7.95 47.69 33.34
CA ASN A 806 -9.28 47.31 33.83
C ASN A 806 -10.03 46.39 32.85
N MET A 807 -9.58 46.19 31.60
CA MET A 807 -10.32 45.35 30.65
C MET A 807 -10.21 43.85 30.99
N PHE A 808 -9.07 43.41 31.53
CA PHE A 808 -8.87 42.05 32.04
C PHE A 808 -9.66 41.80 33.34
N LYS A 809 -9.76 42.82 34.20
CA LYS A 809 -10.66 42.81 35.37
C LYS A 809 -12.14 42.86 34.97
N TYR A 810 -12.49 43.54 33.88
CA TYR A 810 -13.86 43.66 33.38
C TYR A 810 -14.40 42.33 32.84
N LEU A 811 -13.56 41.56 32.14
CA LEU A 811 -13.89 40.19 31.70
C LEU A 811 -13.96 39.20 32.89
N GLN A 812 -13.16 39.42 33.94
CA GLN A 812 -13.29 38.67 35.20
C GLN A 812 -14.53 39.08 36.02
N SER A 813 -15.03 40.32 35.89
CA SER A 813 -16.20 40.81 36.62
C SER A 813 -17.54 40.52 35.94
N LEU A 814 -17.56 40.06 34.69
CA LEU A 814 -18.79 39.83 33.91
C LEU A 814 -19.58 38.57 34.32
N ASN A 815 -19.33 38.01 35.51
CA ASN A 815 -20.07 36.85 36.03
C ASN A 815 -20.53 37.01 37.50
N ALA A 816 -20.96 38.22 37.87
CA ALA A 816 -21.80 38.44 39.04
C ALA A 816 -22.75 39.62 38.79
N ASP A 817 -24.05 39.34 38.81
CA ASP A 817 -25.17 40.28 38.96
C ASP A 817 -25.39 41.35 37.87
N SER A 818 -26.26 41.05 36.91
CA SER A 818 -27.32 41.99 36.46
C SER A 818 -28.22 41.36 35.39
N ILE A 819 -29.20 40.58 35.86
CA ILE A 819 -30.50 40.54 35.18
C ILE A 819 -31.12 41.92 35.40
N LEU A 820 -31.20 42.75 34.35
CA LEU A 820 -32.30 43.69 34.13
C LEU A 820 -32.14 44.33 32.75
N VAL A 821 -32.96 43.83 31.84
CA VAL A 821 -33.32 44.47 30.57
C VAL A 821 -33.99 45.81 30.87
N PRO A 822 -33.70 46.86 30.09
CA PRO A 822 -34.80 47.63 29.52
C PRO A 822 -34.73 47.58 28.00
N ARG A 823 -35.91 47.35 27.43
CA ARG A 823 -36.21 47.39 26.01
C ARG A 823 -35.85 48.76 25.42
N THR A 824 -35.44 48.67 24.16
CA THR A 824 -35.36 49.70 23.11
C THR A 824 -36.38 50.85 23.22
N PRO A 825 -36.08 51.99 22.57
CA PRO A 825 -36.99 52.59 21.60
C PRO A 825 -36.83 51.95 20.23
#